data_AF-A0A7J6HT24-F1
#
_entry.id   AF-A0A7J6HT24-F1
#
_cell.length_a   1.000
_cell.length_b   1.000
_cell.length_c   1.000
_cell.angle_alpha   90.00
_cell.angle_beta   90.00
_cell.angle_gamma   90.00
#
_symmetry.space_group_name_H-M   'P 1'
#
loop_
_entity.id
_entity.type
_entity.pdbx_description
1 polymer ?
#
loop_
_entity_poly.entity_id
_entity_poly.type
_entity_poly.pdbx_seq_one_letter_code
_entity_poly.pdbx_strand_id
1 'polypeptide(L)'
;MASRNQNRAPRSPSTKKEAVDEAPYDKRRRLAASRMTGAQPGNSTRRLPFSSVNNRQDASAAADVKSVEGSDNASVEFTKDEVEALLNEKLKSSKFDTKKRLEQLTDHNKRLKICIKWFQRAEENSLVEQEKLRTALECSEKKCNDTEVEMKTKIEELEATSFELRKTIVMLEEKLANEESDKLDAINLHRREKEAREAAEKLQASVSAELEKAKQEKLIADQRVSTSEDLYERAQEYNKSLQQYNSKLQKDLEAASESLKRVEMEKLAIVENLGTLRGHNKSLQDQLISITASWDDAIKQKESLANELKHIRVELQQVRDDRDRLVKQVQEASAEVEKFKNVHGRSVAELDNLSMKSDALEATCSSQRERLCALEVQLAAANEKLKMADFSTSQAREEFEEQKKVVQELQDRLAETEIKVVEGENLRKKLHNTILELKGNIRVFCRVRPLLPDDGVGTEKAVVSYPTSTEALGRGIDILQNGQKFPFTFDKVFSHEASQQDVFIEISQLVQSALDGYKVCIFAYGQTGSGKTYTMMGRPEAPEQKGLIPRSLEQIFQISQSLKCQGWKYKMQVSMLEIYNETIRDLLSSNRSSNSDLTRTDSGTLGKQYTIKHDANGNTYVSDLTIVDVCSIKEISSLLLQAAQSRSVGKTQMNEQSSRSHFVFTLRISGVNEGTEQQVQGVLNLIDLAGSERLSKSGATGERLKETQAINKSLSCLSDVIFSLAKKEDHIPFRNSKLTYLLQPCLGGDSKTLMFVNLSPDSSSVGESLCSLRFASRVNACEIGIPRRQTNMRIADSRLSWIERKMESNLEEGIKSKVLNVDSVESWDSCFNQATSQGSPIVVHFTASWCMPSVAMNPIFEELASTYPDVLFLTVDVDEIKVASRMDVKAMPTFVLMRNGAQVDKLVGANPDEIKKRIDSFVQSSRVYVA
;
A
#
# COMPACT_ATOMS: atom_id res chain seq x y z
N MET A 1 8.70 -10.11 58.33
CA MET A 1 9.13 -11.52 58.37
C MET A 1 8.07 -12.32 57.60
N ALA A 2 8.24 -12.54 56.29
CA ALA A 2 8.94 -13.68 55.66
C ALA A 2 8.27 -15.03 56.07
N SER A 3 7.82 -15.93 55.19
CA SER A 3 8.09 -16.19 53.77
C SER A 3 7.19 -17.34 53.26
N ARG A 4 6.90 -17.39 51.93
CA ARG A 4 7.09 -18.53 50.97
C ARG A 4 6.88 -19.99 51.45
N ASN A 5 6.43 -20.99 50.69
CA ASN A 5 6.04 -21.23 49.29
C ASN A 5 5.70 -22.75 49.15
N GLN A 6 5.20 -23.16 47.98
CA GLN A 6 5.50 -24.43 47.25
C GLN A 6 4.62 -25.71 47.34
N ASN A 7 4.21 -26.12 46.11
CA ASN A 7 4.36 -27.43 45.45
C ASN A 7 3.27 -28.54 45.50
N ARG A 8 2.52 -28.58 44.39
CA ARG A 8 2.22 -29.67 43.40
C ARG A 8 2.19 -31.18 43.79
N ALA A 9 1.22 -31.84 43.12
CA ALA A 9 0.63 -33.20 43.18
C ALA A 9 1.54 -34.45 43.03
N PRO A 10 0.96 -35.67 43.11
CA PRO A 10 0.69 -36.40 41.85
C PRO A 10 -0.49 -37.43 41.82
N ARG A 11 -0.96 -37.67 40.58
CA ARG A 11 -1.34 -38.94 39.90
C ARG A 11 -2.42 -39.90 40.45
N SER A 12 -3.30 -40.29 39.51
CA SER A 12 -4.25 -41.41 39.48
C SER A 12 -3.55 -42.80 39.46
N PRO A 13 -4.27 -43.93 39.69
CA PRO A 13 -4.87 -44.68 38.58
C PRO A 13 -6.20 -45.43 38.87
N SER A 14 -6.89 -45.75 37.78
CA SER A 14 -8.04 -46.66 37.63
C SER A 14 -7.72 -48.15 37.82
N THR A 15 -8.66 -48.98 38.30
CA THR A 15 -9.31 -50.11 37.55
C THR A 15 -10.15 -51.07 38.43
N LYS A 16 -11.40 -51.36 37.97
CA LYS A 16 -12.21 -52.64 37.97
C LYS A 16 -12.55 -53.31 39.34
N LYS A 17 -13.71 -53.96 39.62
CA LYS A 17 -14.89 -54.51 38.89
C LYS A 17 -15.95 -54.99 39.95
N GLU A 18 -17.14 -55.44 39.48
CA GLU A 18 -18.29 -56.14 40.15
C GLU A 18 -19.50 -55.21 40.47
N ALA A 19 -20.65 -55.21 39.76
CA ALA A 19 -21.72 -56.22 39.47
C ALA A 19 -22.51 -56.57 40.77
N VAL A 20 -23.85 -56.53 40.93
CA VAL A 20 -25.05 -56.98 40.17
C VAL A 20 -26.29 -56.40 40.93
N ASP A 21 -27.38 -55.93 40.31
CA ASP A 21 -28.78 -56.48 40.23
C ASP A 21 -29.74 -55.27 40.16
N GLU A 22 -30.97 -55.22 39.62
CA GLU A 22 -31.93 -56.16 39.05
C GLU A 22 -32.98 -55.32 38.25
N ALA A 23 -33.65 -55.92 37.26
CA ALA A 23 -34.75 -55.35 36.45
C ALA A 23 -36.12 -55.64 37.15
N PRO A 24 -37.35 -55.72 36.54
CA PRO A 24 -37.80 -55.59 35.13
C PRO A 24 -39.24 -55.00 34.90
N TYR A 25 -39.78 -55.22 33.67
CA TYR A 25 -41.18 -55.26 33.16
C TYR A 25 -41.64 -54.06 32.27
N ASP A 26 -42.27 -54.19 31.08
CA ASP A 26 -42.71 -55.34 30.25
C ASP A 26 -43.15 -54.94 28.80
N LYS A 27 -43.10 -55.93 27.87
CA LYS A 27 -43.92 -56.26 26.65
C LYS A 27 -44.41 -55.21 25.63
N ARG A 28 -44.04 -55.30 24.34
CA ARG A 28 -44.48 -56.20 23.21
C ARG A 28 -45.86 -55.92 22.59
N ARG A 29 -45.89 -55.68 21.26
CA ARG A 29 -46.51 -56.60 20.25
C ARG A 29 -46.17 -56.26 18.79
N ARG A 30 -46.02 -57.34 18.00
CA ARG A 30 -45.82 -57.45 16.53
C ARG A 30 -47.17 -57.46 15.79
N LEU A 31 -47.16 -57.25 14.46
CA LEU A 31 -47.60 -58.21 13.43
C LEU A 31 -47.24 -57.72 12.00
N ALA A 32 -47.21 -58.65 11.04
CA ALA A 32 -46.51 -58.61 9.75
C ALA A 32 -47.43 -58.85 8.52
N ALA A 33 -46.88 -58.62 7.30
CA ALA A 33 -47.10 -59.29 5.98
C ALA A 33 -47.21 -58.27 4.79
N SER A 34 -46.25 -58.23 3.83
CA SER A 34 -46.22 -58.89 2.48
C SER A 34 -47.14 -58.19 1.44
N ARG A 35 -46.79 -57.80 0.18
CA ARG A 35 -45.95 -58.39 -0.88
C ARG A 35 -45.87 -57.45 -2.14
N MET A 36 -44.78 -57.53 -2.93
CA MET A 36 -44.60 -57.26 -4.41
C MET A 36 -44.77 -55.81 -4.94
N THR A 37 -44.07 -55.23 -5.93
CA THR A 37 -43.01 -55.59 -6.93
C THR A 37 -42.56 -54.31 -7.66
N GLY A 38 -41.28 -54.20 -8.04
CA GLY A 38 -40.88 -53.63 -9.35
C GLY A 38 -40.29 -52.21 -9.44
N ALA A 39 -39.05 -52.16 -9.98
CA ALA A 39 -38.33 -51.06 -10.67
C ALA A 39 -37.49 -50.04 -9.86
N GLN A 40 -36.17 -50.17 -10.05
CA GLN A 40 -35.06 -49.25 -9.75
C GLN A 40 -34.79 -48.29 -10.96
N PRO A 41 -33.79 -47.38 -10.95
CA PRO A 41 -33.17 -46.60 -9.85
C PRO A 41 -32.97 -45.10 -10.22
N GLY A 42 -32.61 -44.25 -9.24
CA GLY A 42 -32.15 -42.89 -9.49
C GLY A 42 -31.62 -42.21 -8.23
N ASN A 43 -30.31 -42.02 -8.17
CA ASN A 43 -29.50 -41.77 -6.99
C ASN A 43 -29.71 -40.41 -6.29
N SER A 44 -29.46 -40.47 -4.98
CA SER A 44 -29.40 -39.43 -3.97
C SER A 44 -28.48 -38.25 -4.29
N THR A 45 -28.96 -37.03 -4.01
CA THR A 45 -28.13 -35.85 -3.76
C THR A 45 -28.61 -35.11 -2.51
N ARG A 46 -27.70 -34.87 -1.57
CA ARG A 46 -27.78 -33.76 -0.60
C ARG A 46 -26.37 -33.30 -0.22
N ARG A 47 -26.21 -31.97 -0.35
CA ARG A 47 -25.32 -31.04 0.37
C ARG A 47 -23.85 -30.92 -0.06
N LEU A 48 -23.49 -29.67 -0.38
CA LEU A 48 -22.15 -29.07 -0.36
C LEU A 48 -22.24 -27.74 0.41
N PRO A 49 -21.21 -27.38 1.18
CA PRO A 49 -20.78 -26.01 1.36
C PRO A 49 -19.36 -25.78 0.80
N PHE A 50 -19.14 -24.58 0.28
CA PHE A 50 -17.93 -24.09 -0.36
C PHE A 50 -16.80 -23.80 0.66
N SER A 51 -15.57 -24.17 0.30
CA SER A 51 -14.33 -23.65 0.90
C SER A 51 -13.27 -23.39 -0.18
N SER A 52 -12.66 -22.21 -0.08
CA SER A 52 -11.27 -21.80 -0.35
C SER A 52 -10.53 -22.39 -1.56
N VAL A 53 -10.15 -21.52 -2.50
CA VAL A 53 -9.17 -21.83 -3.56
C VAL A 53 -7.91 -20.99 -3.34
N ASN A 54 -6.83 -21.68 -2.99
CA ASN A 54 -5.46 -21.24 -3.18
C ASN A 54 -4.77 -22.42 -3.90
N ASN A 55 -4.30 -22.24 -5.14
CA ASN A 55 -3.17 -23.01 -5.65
C ASN A 55 -2.67 -22.50 -7.00
N ARG A 56 -1.38 -22.13 -6.97
CA ARG A 56 -0.45 -22.18 -8.10
C ARG A 56 -0.32 -23.63 -8.59
N GLN A 57 -0.32 -23.86 -9.90
CA GLN A 57 0.48 -24.92 -10.52
C GLN A 57 0.62 -24.70 -12.03
N ASP A 58 1.86 -24.87 -12.47
CA ASP A 58 2.36 -24.80 -13.84
C ASP A 58 1.61 -25.70 -14.82
N ALA A 59 1.42 -25.21 -16.05
CA ALA A 59 0.93 -26.01 -17.17
C ALA A 59 1.92 -25.96 -18.34
N SER A 60 2.79 -26.97 -18.40
CA SER A 60 3.47 -27.38 -19.62
C SER A 60 2.59 -28.37 -20.39
N ALA A 61 2.01 -27.97 -21.51
CA ALA A 61 1.61 -28.87 -22.61
C ALA A 61 1.04 -28.04 -23.76
N ALA A 62 1.83 -27.83 -24.83
CA ALA A 62 1.31 -27.40 -26.13
C ALA A 62 1.60 -28.51 -27.14
N ALA A 63 0.54 -28.93 -27.81
CA ALA A 63 0.44 -30.11 -28.65
C ALA A 63 1.03 -29.91 -30.06
N ASP A 64 1.48 -31.03 -30.61
CA ASP A 64 1.86 -31.28 -32.00
C ASP A 64 0.78 -30.83 -33.01
N VAL A 65 1.15 -29.96 -33.96
CA VAL A 65 0.57 -29.92 -35.30
C VAL A 65 1.69 -29.73 -36.31
N LYS A 66 2.05 -30.81 -37.01
CA LYS A 66 2.91 -30.79 -38.19
C LYS A 66 2.16 -30.18 -39.38
N SER A 67 2.69 -29.10 -39.93
CA SER A 67 2.53 -28.75 -41.33
C SER A 67 3.92 -28.51 -41.94
N VAL A 68 4.11 -29.08 -43.12
CA VAL A 68 5.39 -29.25 -43.81
C VAL A 68 5.68 -28.00 -44.63
N GLU A 69 6.73 -27.26 -44.28
CA GLU A 69 7.47 -26.39 -45.21
C GLU A 69 8.85 -26.02 -44.64
N GLY A 70 9.92 -26.37 -45.39
CA GLY A 70 11.24 -25.73 -45.37
C GLY A 70 11.99 -25.55 -44.05
N SER A 71 12.69 -26.59 -43.59
CA SER A 71 13.73 -26.53 -42.55
C SER A 71 14.96 -25.76 -43.04
N ASP A 72 15.19 -24.57 -42.48
CA ASP A 72 16.53 -23.99 -42.20
C ASP A 72 16.37 -22.70 -41.36
N ASN A 73 16.04 -22.83 -40.08
CA ASN A 73 16.27 -21.79 -39.06
C ASN A 73 16.06 -22.41 -37.67
N ALA A 74 17.08 -23.08 -37.14
CA ALA A 74 17.15 -23.30 -35.71
C ALA A 74 17.15 -21.91 -35.02
N SER A 75 16.26 -21.69 -34.06
CA SER A 75 16.21 -20.46 -33.26
C SER A 75 17.43 -20.42 -32.33
N VAL A 76 18.55 -19.92 -32.85
CA VAL A 76 19.77 -19.68 -32.06
C VAL A 76 19.50 -18.55 -31.08
N GLU A 77 19.55 -18.84 -29.78
CA GLU A 77 19.56 -17.84 -28.72
C GLU A 77 21.00 -17.39 -28.43
N PHE A 78 21.18 -16.11 -28.10
CA PHE A 78 22.48 -15.55 -27.76
C PHE A 78 22.47 -14.99 -26.33
N THR A 79 23.50 -15.25 -25.55
CA THR A 79 23.73 -14.58 -24.27
C THR A 79 24.50 -13.26 -24.46
N LYS A 80 24.41 -12.32 -23.50
CA LYS A 80 25.17 -11.05 -23.54
C LYS A 80 26.66 -11.29 -23.74
N ASP A 81 27.20 -12.30 -23.06
CA ASP A 81 28.62 -12.68 -23.13
C ASP A 81 29.00 -13.28 -24.50
N GLU A 82 28.14 -14.09 -25.10
CA GLU A 82 28.36 -14.62 -26.45
C GLU A 82 28.40 -13.50 -27.49
N VAL A 83 27.61 -12.45 -27.29
CA VAL A 83 27.53 -11.31 -28.20
C VAL A 83 28.75 -10.41 -28.05
N GLU A 84 29.21 -10.17 -26.82
CA GLU A 84 30.46 -9.47 -26.57
C GLU A 84 31.67 -10.26 -27.09
N ALA A 85 31.68 -11.59 -26.92
CA ALA A 85 32.72 -12.45 -27.48
C ALA A 85 32.73 -12.41 -29.01
N LEU A 86 31.56 -12.42 -29.64
CA LEU A 86 31.39 -12.28 -31.08
C LEU A 86 31.89 -10.91 -31.56
N LEU A 87 31.56 -9.82 -30.86
CA LEU A 87 32.04 -8.47 -31.21
C LEU A 87 33.57 -8.32 -31.07
N ASN A 88 34.18 -9.05 -30.13
CA ASN A 88 35.61 -8.99 -29.84
C ASN A 88 36.44 -10.05 -30.59
N GLU A 89 35.82 -10.86 -31.45
CA GLU A 89 36.47 -11.94 -32.17
C GLU A 89 37.50 -11.39 -33.18
N LYS A 90 38.79 -11.46 -32.83
CA LYS A 90 39.88 -11.07 -33.74
C LYS A 90 40.22 -12.22 -34.69
N LEU A 91 40.12 -11.96 -35.99
CA LEU A 91 40.53 -12.90 -37.05
C LEU A 91 42.01 -13.30 -36.89
N LYS A 92 42.27 -14.58 -36.59
CA LYS A 92 43.62 -15.14 -36.50
C LYS A 92 44.25 -15.19 -37.90
N SER A 93 45.20 -14.30 -38.19
CA SER A 93 45.84 -14.23 -39.52
C SER A 93 47.00 -15.21 -39.67
N SER A 94 46.94 -16.12 -40.65
CA SER A 94 48.12 -16.51 -41.41
C SER A 94 48.20 -15.58 -42.63
N LYS A 95 49.37 -14.95 -42.87
CA LYS A 95 49.57 -13.95 -43.93
C LYS A 95 49.40 -14.48 -45.37
N PHE A 96 49.24 -15.79 -45.56
CA PHE A 96 49.36 -16.42 -46.88
C PHE A 96 48.11 -17.17 -47.38
N ASP A 97 47.00 -17.17 -46.63
CA ASP A 97 45.78 -17.90 -47.03
C ASP A 97 44.56 -16.98 -47.10
N THR A 98 44.43 -16.27 -48.22
CA THR A 98 43.34 -15.33 -48.50
C THR A 98 41.99 -16.04 -48.62
N LYS A 99 41.95 -17.30 -49.08
CA LYS A 99 40.73 -18.10 -49.20
C LYS A 99 40.17 -18.45 -47.82
N LYS A 100 41.01 -18.98 -46.92
CA LYS A 100 40.61 -19.30 -45.54
C LYS A 100 40.18 -18.05 -44.76
N ARG A 101 40.84 -16.91 -44.99
CA ARG A 101 40.45 -15.63 -44.39
C ARG A 101 39.09 -15.14 -44.88
N LEU A 102 38.78 -15.29 -46.17
CA LEU A 102 37.49 -14.92 -46.75
C LEU A 102 36.35 -15.81 -46.21
N GLU A 103 36.60 -17.11 -46.08
CA GLU A 103 35.65 -18.05 -45.47
C GLU A 103 35.36 -17.71 -44.00
N GLN A 104 36.41 -17.41 -43.21
CA GLN A 104 36.26 -16.96 -41.82
C GLN A 104 35.49 -15.63 -41.71
N LEU A 105 35.76 -14.65 -42.57
CA LEU A 105 35.01 -13.38 -42.64
C LEU A 105 33.54 -13.62 -42.99
N THR A 106 33.27 -14.53 -43.93
CA THR A 106 31.91 -14.86 -44.37
C THR A 106 31.13 -15.54 -43.25
N ASP A 107 31.74 -16.49 -42.56
CA ASP A 107 31.13 -17.18 -41.42
C ASP A 107 30.87 -16.22 -40.24
N HIS A 108 31.85 -15.40 -39.90
CA HIS A 108 31.71 -14.38 -38.86
C HIS A 108 30.59 -13.37 -39.19
N ASN A 109 30.48 -12.90 -40.44
CA ASN A 109 29.38 -12.03 -40.88
C ASN A 109 28.01 -12.73 -40.82
N LYS A 110 27.94 -14.04 -41.11
CA LYS A 110 26.71 -14.83 -40.94
C LYS A 110 26.31 -14.90 -39.47
N ARG A 111 27.24 -15.21 -38.56
CA ARG A 111 26.99 -15.26 -37.11
C ARG A 111 26.49 -13.91 -36.56
N LEU A 112 27.13 -12.81 -36.97
CA LEU A 112 26.68 -11.45 -36.63
C LEU A 112 25.26 -11.14 -37.15
N LYS A 113 24.90 -11.57 -38.37
CA LYS A 113 23.54 -11.37 -38.90
C LYS A 113 22.48 -12.15 -38.15
N ILE A 114 22.78 -13.40 -37.78
CA ILE A 114 21.85 -14.22 -36.97
C ILE A 114 21.67 -13.57 -35.60
N CYS A 115 22.76 -13.09 -34.99
CA CYS A 115 22.74 -12.35 -33.74
C CYS A 115 21.84 -11.09 -33.80
N ILE A 116 21.98 -10.25 -34.83
CA ILE A 116 21.09 -9.08 -35.01
C ILE A 116 19.62 -9.49 -35.13
N LYS A 117 19.30 -10.51 -35.94
CA LYS A 117 17.91 -10.97 -36.10
C LYS A 117 17.32 -11.49 -34.80
N TRP A 118 18.13 -12.20 -34.01
CA TRP A 118 17.71 -12.65 -32.69
C TRP A 118 17.44 -11.46 -31.76
N PHE A 119 18.35 -10.48 -31.72
CA PHE A 119 18.17 -9.27 -30.92
C PHE A 119 16.94 -8.46 -31.31
N GLN A 120 16.66 -8.30 -32.60
CA GLN A 120 15.47 -7.60 -33.07
C GLN A 120 14.19 -8.26 -32.56
N ARG A 121 14.12 -9.60 -32.57
CA ARG A 121 12.98 -10.33 -31.98
C ARG A 121 12.91 -10.19 -30.47
N ALA A 122 14.05 -10.24 -29.79
CA ALA A 122 14.12 -10.05 -28.33
C ALA A 122 13.67 -8.63 -27.93
N GLU A 123 14.05 -7.61 -28.70
CA GLU A 123 13.63 -6.22 -28.55
C GLU A 123 12.12 -6.06 -28.79
N GLU A 124 11.59 -6.62 -29.88
CA GLU A 124 10.14 -6.63 -30.16
C GLU A 124 9.35 -7.26 -29.02
N ASN A 125 9.80 -8.40 -28.50
CA ASN A 125 9.18 -9.06 -27.35
C ASN A 125 9.24 -8.18 -26.09
N SER A 126 10.39 -7.54 -25.83
CA SER A 126 10.58 -6.65 -24.69
C SER A 126 9.69 -5.40 -24.78
N LEU A 127 9.50 -4.83 -25.97
CA LEU A 127 8.60 -3.71 -26.21
C LEU A 127 7.12 -4.09 -25.99
N VAL A 128 6.72 -5.29 -26.45
CA VAL A 128 5.37 -5.81 -26.20
C VAL A 128 5.15 -6.06 -24.70
N GLU A 129 6.15 -6.58 -24.00
CA GLU A 129 6.09 -6.75 -22.55
C GLU A 129 6.01 -5.41 -21.81
N GLN A 130 6.80 -4.41 -22.24
CA GLN A 130 6.77 -3.06 -21.67
C GLN A 130 5.37 -2.44 -21.79
N GLU A 131 4.73 -2.54 -22.96
CA GLU A 131 3.37 -1.99 -23.15
C GLU A 131 2.32 -2.73 -22.30
N LYS A 132 2.45 -4.05 -22.17
CA LYS A 132 1.61 -4.85 -21.27
C LYS A 132 1.78 -4.44 -19.82
N LEU A 133 3.02 -4.28 -19.36
CA LEU A 133 3.34 -3.84 -18.00
C LEU A 133 2.82 -2.42 -17.74
N ARG A 134 2.96 -1.52 -18.70
CA ARG A 134 2.44 -0.15 -18.61
C ARG A 134 0.92 -0.11 -18.47
N THR A 135 0.21 -0.88 -19.31
CA THR A 135 -1.25 -0.99 -19.26
C THR A 135 -1.71 -1.61 -17.93
N ALA A 136 -0.99 -2.64 -17.45
CA ALA A 136 -1.28 -3.28 -16.17
C ALA A 136 -1.03 -2.32 -15.00
N LEU A 137 0.06 -1.54 -15.05
CA LEU A 137 0.41 -0.53 -14.06
C LEU A 137 -0.66 0.55 -14.00
N GLU A 138 -1.04 1.16 -15.12
CA GLU A 138 -2.08 2.19 -15.17
C GLU A 138 -3.44 1.69 -14.63
N CYS A 139 -3.81 0.45 -14.97
CA CYS A 139 -5.00 -0.21 -14.43
C CYS A 139 -4.90 -0.42 -12.91
N SER A 140 -3.72 -0.83 -12.42
CA SER A 140 -3.49 -1.08 -10.99
C SER A 140 -3.40 0.22 -10.18
N GLU A 141 -2.74 1.26 -10.70
CA GLU A 141 -2.66 2.60 -10.09
C GLU A 141 -4.04 3.23 -10.00
N LYS A 142 -4.85 3.14 -11.07
CA LYS A 142 -6.23 3.61 -11.03
C LYS A 142 -7.04 2.89 -9.96
N LYS A 143 -6.95 1.56 -9.90
CA LYS A 143 -7.62 0.77 -8.85
C LYS A 143 -7.13 1.16 -7.46
N CYS A 144 -5.83 1.35 -7.27
CA CYS A 144 -5.21 1.76 -6.00
C CYS A 144 -5.71 3.14 -5.55
N ASN A 145 -5.82 4.10 -6.48
CA ASN A 145 -6.36 5.42 -6.18
C ASN A 145 -7.86 5.38 -5.84
N ASP A 146 -8.64 4.63 -6.62
CA ASP A 146 -10.07 4.45 -6.36
C ASP A 146 -10.30 3.80 -4.97
N THR A 147 -9.52 2.76 -4.64
CA THR A 147 -9.57 2.13 -3.31
C THR A 147 -9.00 3.00 -2.21
N GLU A 148 -7.98 3.83 -2.46
CA GLU A 148 -7.46 4.79 -1.48
C GLU A 148 -8.54 5.80 -1.08
N VAL A 149 -9.26 6.34 -2.07
CA VAL A 149 -10.34 7.31 -1.84
C VAL A 149 -11.46 6.64 -1.06
N GLU A 150 -11.90 5.45 -1.48
CA GLU A 150 -12.95 4.69 -0.76
C GLU A 150 -12.51 4.30 0.65
N MET A 151 -11.24 3.90 0.83
CA MET A 151 -10.67 3.58 2.14
C MET A 151 -10.64 4.82 3.02
N LYS A 152 -10.16 5.96 2.53
CA LYS A 152 -10.07 7.21 3.31
C LYS A 152 -11.43 7.66 3.81
N THR A 153 -12.46 7.72 2.96
CA THR A 153 -13.82 8.05 3.40
C THR A 153 -14.34 7.07 4.44
N LYS A 154 -14.10 5.77 4.24
CA LYS A 154 -14.57 4.74 5.18
C LYS A 154 -13.84 4.78 6.52
N ILE A 155 -12.54 5.07 6.51
CA ILE A 155 -11.74 5.29 7.72
C ILE A 155 -12.26 6.52 8.46
N GLU A 156 -12.48 7.65 7.78
CA GLU A 156 -13.03 8.86 8.41
C GLU A 156 -14.40 8.61 9.06
N GLU A 157 -15.28 7.87 8.39
CA GLU A 157 -16.59 7.46 8.94
C GLU A 157 -16.46 6.54 10.17
N LEU A 158 -15.56 5.56 10.12
CA LEU A 158 -15.31 4.63 11.23
C LEU A 158 -14.62 5.33 12.40
N GLU A 159 -13.69 6.25 12.15
CA GLU A 159 -13.01 7.05 13.18
C GLU A 159 -13.99 7.99 13.88
N ALA A 160 -14.90 8.63 13.15
CA ALA A 160 -15.98 9.42 13.74
C ALA A 160 -16.90 8.55 14.62
N THR A 161 -17.22 7.33 14.17
CA THR A 161 -18.02 6.37 14.94
C THR A 161 -17.28 5.90 16.20
N SER A 162 -15.99 5.56 16.09
CA SER A 162 -15.13 5.18 17.22
C SER A 162 -14.99 6.32 18.22
N PHE A 163 -14.90 7.57 17.77
CA PHE A 163 -14.87 8.75 18.64
C PHE A 163 -16.15 8.87 19.48
N GLU A 164 -17.33 8.77 18.85
CA GLU A 164 -18.61 8.87 19.57
C GLU A 164 -18.83 7.67 20.52
N LEU A 165 -18.41 6.47 20.12
CA LEU A 165 -18.44 5.28 20.99
C LEU A 165 -17.54 5.45 22.21
N ARG A 166 -16.31 5.96 22.05
CA ARG A 166 -15.39 6.25 23.17
C ARG A 166 -15.98 7.24 24.14
N LYS A 167 -16.58 8.33 23.63
CA LYS A 167 -17.29 9.31 24.46
C LYS A 167 -18.45 8.66 25.24
N THR A 168 -19.21 7.79 24.57
CA THR A 168 -20.32 7.06 25.20
C THR A 168 -19.83 6.11 26.29
N ILE A 169 -18.73 5.38 26.05
CA ILE A 169 -18.09 4.50 27.03
C ILE A 169 -17.68 5.29 28.28
N VAL A 170 -16.98 6.41 28.12
CA VAL A 170 -16.56 7.27 29.25
C VAL A 170 -17.77 7.75 30.07
N MET A 171 -18.84 8.21 29.40
CA MET A 171 -20.06 8.62 30.09
C MET A 171 -20.76 7.46 30.82
N LEU A 172 -20.71 6.24 30.28
CA LEU A 172 -21.30 5.06 30.92
C LEU A 172 -20.45 4.60 32.11
N GLU A 173 -19.13 4.63 32.02
CA GLU A 173 -18.22 4.33 33.13
C GLU A 173 -18.41 5.31 34.29
N GLU A 174 -18.56 6.60 34.02
CA GLU A 174 -18.83 7.61 35.05
C GLU A 174 -20.18 7.36 35.74
N LYS A 175 -21.23 7.06 34.97
CA LYS A 175 -22.55 6.72 35.53
C LYS A 175 -22.52 5.44 36.35
N LEU A 176 -21.80 4.43 35.89
CA LEU A 176 -21.62 3.17 36.61
C LEU A 176 -20.94 3.43 37.96
N ALA A 177 -19.84 4.18 37.96
CA ALA A 177 -19.08 4.51 39.18
C ALA A 177 -19.93 5.29 40.20
N ASN A 178 -20.73 6.25 39.74
CA ASN A 178 -21.63 7.00 40.62
C ASN A 178 -22.72 6.10 41.23
N GLU A 179 -23.36 5.24 40.42
CA GLU A 179 -24.40 4.34 40.91
C GLU A 179 -23.85 3.23 41.83
N GLU A 180 -22.61 2.76 41.59
CA GLU A 180 -21.90 1.84 42.48
C GLU A 180 -21.62 2.48 43.84
N SER A 181 -21.20 3.75 43.85
CA SER A 181 -21.00 4.54 45.07
C SER A 181 -22.31 4.70 45.85
N ASP A 182 -23.38 5.15 45.19
CA ASP A 182 -24.69 5.36 45.82
C ASP A 182 -25.26 4.05 46.41
N LYS A 183 -25.08 2.93 45.71
CA LYS A 183 -25.46 1.60 46.21
C LYS A 183 -24.66 1.22 47.46
N LEU A 184 -23.36 1.49 47.49
CA LEU A 184 -22.51 1.19 48.65
C LEU A 184 -22.98 1.97 49.88
N ASP A 185 -23.32 3.24 49.69
CA ASP A 185 -23.87 4.10 50.74
C ASP A 185 -25.23 3.60 51.23
N ALA A 186 -26.13 3.20 50.32
CA ALA A 186 -27.42 2.63 50.65
C ALA A 186 -27.30 1.31 51.43
N ILE A 187 -26.37 0.42 51.05
CA ILE A 187 -26.09 -0.83 51.77
C ILE A 187 -25.56 -0.55 53.17
N ASN A 188 -24.66 0.41 53.33
CA ASN A 188 -24.12 0.80 54.63
C ASN A 188 -25.21 1.38 55.54
N LEU A 189 -26.12 2.17 54.99
CA LEU A 189 -27.27 2.72 55.72
C LEU A 189 -28.24 1.61 56.13
N HIS A 190 -28.60 0.71 55.22
CA HIS A 190 -29.45 -0.44 55.51
C HIS A 190 -28.86 -1.33 56.61
N ARG A 191 -27.54 -1.57 56.59
CA ARG A 191 -26.86 -2.32 57.65
C ARG A 191 -26.98 -1.65 59.01
N ARG A 192 -26.75 -0.33 59.10
CA ARG A 192 -26.91 0.43 60.36
C ARG A 192 -28.34 0.36 60.88
N GLU A 193 -29.33 0.51 60.00
CA GLU A 193 -30.74 0.49 60.38
C GLU A 193 -31.21 -0.93 60.78
N LYS A 194 -30.66 -1.97 60.15
CA LYS A 194 -30.87 -3.36 60.55
C LYS A 194 -30.28 -3.65 61.94
N GLU A 195 -29.05 -3.20 62.20
CA GLU A 195 -28.41 -3.33 63.53
C GLU A 195 -29.24 -2.60 64.61
N ALA A 196 -29.75 -1.41 64.29
CA ALA A 196 -30.67 -0.67 65.17
C ALA A 196 -31.98 -1.42 65.41
N ARG A 197 -32.57 -2.03 64.35
CA ARG A 197 -33.77 -2.86 64.44
C ARG A 197 -33.56 -4.07 65.35
N GLU A 198 -32.47 -4.83 65.14
CA GLU A 198 -32.13 -6.00 65.96
C GLU A 198 -31.89 -5.63 67.43
N ALA A 199 -31.30 -4.46 67.70
CA ALA A 199 -31.14 -3.94 69.06
C ALA A 199 -32.50 -3.57 69.70
N ALA A 200 -33.39 -2.94 68.93
CA ALA A 200 -34.74 -2.61 69.37
C ALA A 200 -35.60 -3.86 69.63
N GLU A 201 -35.48 -4.90 68.80
CA GLU A 201 -36.18 -6.19 68.98
C GLU A 201 -35.76 -6.87 70.29
N LYS A 202 -34.45 -6.89 70.59
CA LYS A 202 -33.92 -7.42 71.86
C LYS A 202 -34.45 -6.63 73.06
N LEU A 203 -34.49 -5.31 72.95
CA LEU A 203 -35.03 -4.46 74.01
C LEU A 203 -36.53 -4.70 74.21
N GLN A 204 -37.31 -4.80 73.12
CA GLN A 204 -38.75 -5.10 73.17
C GLN A 204 -39.02 -6.47 73.81
N ALA A 205 -38.23 -7.50 73.46
CA ALA A 205 -38.34 -8.82 74.06
C ALA A 205 -38.06 -8.79 75.58
N SER A 206 -37.04 -8.03 76.01
CA SER A 206 -36.73 -7.82 77.43
C SER A 206 -37.88 -7.12 78.16
N VAL A 207 -38.38 -6.01 77.62
CA VAL A 207 -39.50 -5.24 78.21
C VAL A 207 -40.79 -6.08 78.23
N SER A 208 -41.02 -6.91 77.21
CA SER A 208 -42.17 -7.83 77.19
C SER A 208 -42.06 -8.91 78.27
N ALA A 209 -40.86 -9.45 78.51
CA ALA A 209 -40.63 -10.43 79.57
C ALA A 209 -40.83 -9.80 80.97
N GLU A 210 -40.33 -8.57 81.17
CA GLU A 210 -40.56 -7.82 82.41
C GLU A 210 -42.03 -7.47 82.63
N LEU A 211 -42.75 -7.11 81.56
CA LEU A 211 -44.20 -6.86 81.60
C LEU A 211 -44.98 -8.11 82.00
N GLU A 212 -44.67 -9.28 81.43
CA GLU A 212 -45.31 -10.55 81.81
C GLU A 212 -44.98 -10.95 83.25
N LYS A 213 -43.74 -10.76 83.69
CA LYS A 213 -43.34 -10.98 85.09
C LYS A 213 -44.14 -10.09 86.04
N ALA A 214 -44.23 -8.79 85.75
CA ALA A 214 -45.00 -7.83 86.54
C ALA A 214 -46.49 -8.17 86.58
N LYS A 215 -47.08 -8.61 85.46
CA LYS A 215 -48.47 -9.10 85.41
C LYS A 215 -48.68 -10.33 86.30
N GLN A 216 -47.74 -11.26 86.30
CA GLN A 216 -47.82 -12.48 87.09
C GLN A 216 -47.64 -12.21 88.59
N GLU A 217 -46.72 -11.32 88.97
CA GLU A 217 -46.56 -10.84 90.36
C GLU A 217 -47.82 -10.13 90.84
N LYS A 218 -48.43 -9.27 89.99
CA LYS A 218 -49.73 -8.67 90.27
C LYS A 218 -50.82 -9.72 90.49
N LEU A 219 -50.93 -10.72 89.61
CA LEU A 219 -51.93 -11.78 89.73
C LEU A 219 -51.79 -12.56 91.05
N ILE A 220 -50.56 -12.87 91.46
CA ILE A 220 -50.28 -13.54 92.73
C ILE A 220 -50.68 -12.64 93.91
N ALA A 221 -50.39 -11.34 93.83
CA ALA A 221 -50.78 -10.37 94.85
C ALA A 221 -52.31 -10.23 94.94
N ASP A 222 -53.01 -10.16 93.81
CA ASP A 222 -54.47 -10.11 93.72
C ASP A 222 -55.11 -11.36 94.35
N GLN A 223 -54.58 -12.55 94.07
CA GLN A 223 -55.04 -13.80 94.69
C GLN A 223 -54.83 -13.79 96.22
N ARG A 224 -53.69 -13.28 96.70
CA ARG A 224 -53.42 -13.17 98.13
C ARG A 224 -54.39 -12.22 98.82
N VAL A 225 -54.68 -11.06 98.21
CA VAL A 225 -55.69 -10.13 98.72
C VAL A 225 -57.05 -10.82 98.81
N SER A 226 -57.50 -11.48 97.74
CA SER A 226 -58.78 -12.21 97.73
C SER A 226 -58.86 -13.27 98.84
N THR A 227 -57.82 -14.08 99.04
CA THR A 227 -57.81 -15.07 100.13
C THR A 227 -57.83 -14.44 101.52
N SER A 228 -57.19 -13.27 101.69
CA SER A 228 -57.18 -12.52 102.96
C SER A 228 -58.54 -11.86 103.22
N GLU A 229 -59.21 -11.37 102.18
CA GLU A 229 -60.58 -10.86 102.24
C GLU A 229 -61.58 -11.95 102.63
N ASP A 230 -61.52 -13.14 102.02
CA ASP A 230 -62.36 -14.29 102.36
C ASP A 230 -62.20 -14.72 103.83
N LEU A 231 -60.95 -14.74 104.32
CA LEU A 231 -60.64 -15.05 105.72
C LEU A 231 -61.20 -13.98 106.67
N TYR A 232 -61.09 -12.71 106.28
CA TYR A 232 -61.61 -11.59 107.04
C TYR A 232 -63.15 -11.62 107.10
N GLU A 233 -63.85 -11.93 106.00
CA GLU A 233 -65.31 -12.09 105.98
C GLU A 233 -65.77 -13.25 106.89
N ARG A 234 -65.14 -14.42 106.79
CA ARG A 234 -65.45 -15.56 107.69
C ARG A 234 -65.26 -15.20 109.16
N ALA A 235 -64.19 -14.46 109.49
CA ALA A 235 -63.94 -14.01 110.85
C ALA A 235 -65.00 -13.02 111.33
N GLN A 236 -65.51 -12.14 110.47
CA GLN A 236 -66.62 -11.24 110.79
C GLN A 236 -67.94 -11.98 111.04
N GLU A 237 -68.27 -12.98 110.22
CA GLU A 237 -69.47 -13.80 110.39
C GLU A 237 -69.45 -14.58 111.72
N TYR A 238 -68.29 -15.14 112.08
CA TYR A 238 -68.09 -15.81 113.36
C TYR A 238 -68.27 -14.85 114.54
N ASN A 239 -67.71 -13.64 114.47
CA ASN A 239 -67.87 -12.61 115.51
C ASN A 239 -69.34 -12.21 115.70
N LYS A 240 -70.09 -12.06 114.60
CA LYS A 240 -71.53 -11.76 114.63
C LYS A 240 -72.34 -12.88 115.30
N SER A 241 -71.98 -14.14 115.05
CA SER A 241 -72.61 -15.31 115.67
C SER A 241 -72.37 -15.38 117.18
N LEU A 242 -71.14 -15.08 117.62
CA LEU A 242 -70.77 -14.96 119.04
C LEU A 242 -71.53 -13.85 119.78
N GLN A 243 -71.74 -12.70 119.13
CA GLN A 243 -72.55 -11.61 119.70
C GLN A 243 -74.01 -12.01 119.90
N GLN A 244 -74.60 -12.75 118.95
CA GLN A 244 -75.96 -13.26 119.07
C GLN A 244 -76.11 -14.30 120.19
N TYR A 245 -75.11 -15.17 120.39
CA TYR A 245 -75.10 -16.15 121.48
C TYR A 245 -75.06 -15.49 122.86
N ASN A 246 -74.22 -14.46 123.05
CA ASN A 246 -74.15 -13.70 124.29
C ASN A 246 -75.47 -12.98 124.65
N SER A 247 -76.17 -12.43 123.65
CA SER A 247 -77.48 -11.81 123.86
C SER A 247 -78.54 -12.79 124.34
N LYS A 248 -78.45 -14.07 123.96
CA LYS A 248 -79.36 -15.14 124.40
C LYS A 248 -79.10 -15.54 125.86
N LEU A 249 -77.84 -15.71 126.24
CA LEU A 249 -77.42 -15.99 127.61
C LEU A 249 -77.86 -14.90 128.60
N GLN A 250 -77.85 -13.64 128.20
CA GLN A 250 -78.35 -12.53 129.02
C GLN A 250 -79.86 -12.59 129.28
N LYS A 251 -80.67 -13.06 128.31
CA LYS A 251 -82.12 -13.22 128.49
C LYS A 251 -82.48 -14.37 129.42
N ASP A 252 -81.72 -15.47 129.38
CA ASP A 252 -81.93 -16.62 130.27
C ASP A 252 -81.61 -16.29 131.74
N LEU A 253 -80.65 -15.37 131.97
CA LEU A 253 -80.31 -14.86 133.30
C LEU A 253 -81.42 -13.99 133.92
N GLU A 254 -82.11 -13.18 133.11
CA GLU A 254 -83.25 -12.35 133.56
C GLU A 254 -84.46 -13.20 133.96
N ALA A 255 -84.76 -14.27 133.20
CA ALA A 255 -85.87 -15.19 133.49
C ALA A 255 -85.70 -15.95 134.82
N ALA A 256 -84.46 -16.31 135.17
CA ALA A 256 -84.14 -16.98 136.44
C ALA A 256 -84.25 -16.05 137.65
N SER A 257 -84.01 -14.75 137.49
CA SER A 257 -84.14 -13.77 138.57
C SER A 257 -85.60 -13.48 138.95
N GLU A 258 -86.55 -13.72 138.04
CA GLU A 258 -87.97 -13.44 138.21
C GLU A 258 -88.74 -14.57 138.91
N SER A 259 -88.24 -15.81 138.84
CA SER A 259 -88.78 -16.95 139.60
C SER A 259 -88.40 -16.88 141.08
N LEU A 260 -87.20 -16.36 141.40
CA LEU A 260 -86.71 -16.21 142.77
C LEU A 260 -87.56 -15.23 143.60
N LYS A 261 -88.05 -14.14 142.97
CA LYS A 261 -88.95 -13.16 143.62
C LYS A 261 -90.33 -13.72 144.01
N ARG A 262 -90.81 -14.78 143.33
CA ARG A 262 -92.12 -15.39 143.63
C ARG A 262 -92.05 -16.27 144.89
N VAL A 263 -90.96 -17.00 145.07
CA VAL A 263 -90.75 -17.88 146.24
C VAL A 263 -90.51 -17.08 147.52
N GLU A 264 -89.92 -15.88 147.41
CA GLU A 264 -89.61 -15.03 148.55
C GLU A 264 -90.86 -14.34 149.15
N MET A 265 -91.91 -14.13 148.35
CA MET A 265 -93.19 -13.57 148.82
C MET A 265 -94.08 -14.60 149.53
N GLU A 266 -94.04 -15.89 149.15
CA GLU A 266 -94.77 -16.96 149.85
C GLU A 266 -94.20 -17.26 151.24
N LYS A 267 -92.90 -17.00 151.45
CA LYS A 267 -92.22 -17.16 152.74
C LYS A 267 -92.65 -16.13 153.80
N LEU A 268 -93.03 -14.92 153.39
CA LEU A 268 -93.34 -13.82 154.31
C LEU A 268 -94.79 -13.85 154.83
N ALA A 269 -95.69 -14.65 154.26
CA ALA A 269 -97.11 -14.70 154.63
C ALA A 269 -97.46 -15.74 155.73
N ILE A 270 -96.57 -16.67 156.07
CA ILE A 270 -96.88 -17.81 156.97
C ILE A 270 -96.32 -17.63 158.40
N VAL A 271 -95.51 -16.61 158.68
CA VAL A 271 -94.77 -16.46 159.95
C VAL A 271 -95.50 -15.65 161.05
N GLU A 272 -96.76 -15.24 160.88
CA GLU A 272 -97.47 -14.41 161.87
C GLU A 272 -98.71 -15.06 162.56
N ASN A 273 -98.82 -16.39 162.66
CA ASN A 273 -99.75 -17.00 163.62
C ASN A 273 -99.25 -18.32 164.27
N LEU A 274 -99.14 -18.24 165.59
CA LEU A 274 -98.70 -19.16 166.65
C LEU A 274 -99.00 -20.68 166.54
N GLY A 275 -97.98 -21.49 166.89
CA GLY A 275 -98.06 -22.41 168.05
C GLY A 275 -97.98 -23.93 167.79
N THR A 276 -96.78 -24.53 167.80
CA THR A 276 -96.33 -25.65 168.70
C THR A 276 -95.07 -26.40 168.20
N LEU A 277 -94.17 -26.69 169.16
CA LEU A 277 -93.16 -27.78 169.24
C LEU A 277 -91.89 -27.78 168.34
N ARG A 278 -90.82 -27.27 168.96
CA ARG A 278 -89.51 -27.91 169.22
C ARG A 278 -89.27 -29.29 168.56
N GLY A 279 -88.30 -29.36 167.63
CA GLY A 279 -87.79 -30.64 167.11
C GLY A 279 -86.54 -30.58 166.22
N HIS A 280 -86.35 -29.56 165.38
CA HIS A 280 -85.36 -29.64 164.29
C HIS A 280 -84.28 -28.56 164.34
N ASN A 281 -83.37 -28.62 165.32
CA ASN A 281 -82.15 -27.81 165.26
C ASN A 281 -80.89 -28.64 165.50
N LYS A 282 -80.59 -29.49 164.50
CA LYS A 282 -79.26 -30.09 164.27
C LYS A 282 -78.96 -30.38 162.78
N SER A 283 -79.85 -30.03 161.85
CA SER A 283 -79.70 -30.34 160.40
C SER A 283 -79.36 -29.13 159.52
N LEU A 284 -79.45 -27.90 160.05
CA LEU A 284 -79.27 -26.67 159.26
C LEU A 284 -77.82 -26.15 159.24
N GLN A 285 -76.93 -26.71 160.07
CA GLN A 285 -75.52 -26.29 160.11
C GLN A 285 -74.67 -26.95 159.01
N ASP A 286 -75.09 -28.12 158.49
CA ASP A 286 -74.31 -28.85 157.47
C ASP A 286 -74.58 -28.38 156.03
N GLN A 287 -75.70 -27.70 155.76
CA GLN A 287 -76.05 -27.23 154.41
C GLN A 287 -75.35 -25.92 154.01
N LEU A 288 -74.86 -25.13 154.97
CA LEU A 288 -74.25 -23.82 154.70
C LEU A 288 -72.83 -23.91 154.09
N ILE A 289 -72.11 -25.01 154.32
CA ILE A 289 -70.71 -25.17 153.85
C ILE A 289 -70.64 -25.63 152.38
N SER A 290 -71.69 -26.29 151.86
CA SER A 290 -71.72 -26.82 150.48
C SER A 290 -71.88 -25.72 149.41
N ILE A 291 -72.64 -24.66 149.71
CA ILE A 291 -73.00 -23.63 148.72
C ILE A 291 -71.85 -22.64 148.44
N THR A 292 -70.94 -22.44 149.40
CA THR A 292 -69.80 -21.54 149.22
C THR A 292 -68.75 -22.10 148.26
N ALA A 293 -68.63 -23.43 148.13
CA ALA A 293 -67.64 -24.07 147.26
C ALA A 293 -68.02 -24.03 145.76
N SER A 294 -69.32 -23.97 145.41
CA SER A 294 -69.73 -23.96 143.99
C SER A 294 -69.64 -22.58 143.32
N TRP A 295 -69.55 -21.50 144.11
CA TRP A 295 -69.41 -20.14 143.59
C TRP A 295 -67.99 -19.83 143.10
N ASP A 296 -66.95 -20.42 143.71
CA ASP A 296 -65.55 -20.17 143.34
C ASP A 296 -65.16 -20.82 141.99
N ASP A 297 -65.76 -21.96 141.62
CA ASP A 297 -65.49 -22.62 140.33
C ASP A 297 -66.13 -21.89 139.14
N ALA A 298 -67.28 -21.24 139.33
CA ALA A 298 -67.96 -20.47 138.27
C ALA A 298 -67.20 -19.17 137.91
N ILE A 299 -66.51 -18.55 138.87
CA ILE A 299 -65.73 -17.33 138.64
C ILE A 299 -64.49 -17.62 137.79
N LYS A 300 -63.81 -18.76 138.02
CA LYS A 300 -62.63 -19.17 137.23
C LYS A 300 -62.94 -19.42 135.75
N GLN A 301 -64.11 -19.97 135.41
CA GLN A 301 -64.50 -20.18 134.00
C GLN A 301 -64.79 -18.87 133.25
N LYS A 302 -65.34 -17.85 133.94
CA LYS A 302 -65.58 -16.53 133.34
C LYS A 302 -64.28 -15.83 132.95
N GLU A 303 -63.22 -15.97 133.76
CA GLU A 303 -61.92 -15.35 133.47
C GLU A 303 -61.19 -16.02 132.30
N SER A 304 -61.35 -17.33 132.08
CA SER A 304 -60.69 -17.99 130.93
C SER A 304 -61.30 -17.57 129.59
N LEU A 305 -62.63 -17.48 129.49
CA LEU A 305 -63.35 -17.04 128.28
C LEU A 305 -63.06 -15.58 127.91
N ALA A 306 -62.85 -14.71 128.91
CA ALA A 306 -62.48 -13.32 128.66
C ALA A 306 -61.09 -13.16 128.02
N ASN A 307 -60.15 -14.06 128.36
CA ASN A 307 -58.80 -14.06 127.79
C ASN A 307 -58.78 -14.57 126.34
N GLU A 308 -59.59 -15.57 126.00
CA GLU A 308 -59.75 -16.04 124.61
C GLU A 308 -60.31 -14.95 123.69
N LEU A 309 -61.31 -14.19 124.15
CA LEU A 309 -61.85 -13.06 123.38
C LEU A 309 -60.83 -11.95 123.13
N LYS A 310 -59.91 -11.73 124.08
CA LYS A 310 -58.83 -10.76 123.91
C LYS A 310 -57.82 -11.23 122.85
N HIS A 311 -57.52 -12.53 122.82
CA HIS A 311 -56.61 -13.11 121.84
C HIS A 311 -57.16 -13.00 120.41
N ILE A 312 -58.43 -13.38 120.20
CA ILE A 312 -59.09 -13.32 118.89
C ILE A 312 -59.19 -11.88 118.35
N ARG A 313 -59.37 -10.87 119.22
CA ARG A 313 -59.37 -9.46 118.78
C ARG A 313 -58.02 -8.99 118.23
N VAL A 314 -56.92 -9.50 118.79
CA VAL A 314 -55.58 -9.19 118.31
C VAL A 314 -55.34 -9.85 116.94
N GLU A 315 -55.76 -11.10 116.78
CA GLU A 315 -55.68 -11.81 115.49
C GLU A 315 -56.51 -11.10 114.39
N LEU A 316 -57.71 -10.63 114.72
CA LEU A 316 -58.55 -9.89 113.76
C LEU A 316 -57.91 -8.56 113.32
N GLN A 317 -57.23 -7.85 114.23
CA GLN A 317 -56.53 -6.61 113.88
C GLN A 317 -55.32 -6.91 113.00
N GLN A 318 -54.59 -7.99 113.28
CA GLN A 318 -53.45 -8.42 112.46
C GLN A 318 -53.87 -8.77 111.03
N VAL A 319 -54.99 -9.48 110.85
CA VAL A 319 -55.54 -9.80 109.52
C VAL A 319 -55.92 -8.53 108.74
N ARG A 320 -56.42 -7.48 109.41
CA ARG A 320 -56.73 -6.20 108.76
C ARG A 320 -55.48 -5.46 108.30
N ASP A 321 -54.48 -5.38 109.17
CA ASP A 321 -53.23 -4.70 108.87
C ASP A 321 -52.49 -5.42 107.72
N ASP A 322 -52.55 -6.76 107.68
CA ASP A 322 -52.03 -7.58 106.60
C ASP A 322 -52.79 -7.36 105.27
N ARG A 323 -54.13 -7.29 105.30
CA ARG A 323 -54.95 -6.97 104.11
C ARG A 323 -54.57 -5.61 103.53
N ASP A 324 -54.52 -4.57 104.36
CA ASP A 324 -54.25 -3.21 103.88
C ASP A 324 -52.83 -3.08 103.30
N ARG A 325 -51.87 -3.81 103.89
CA ARG A 325 -50.52 -3.93 103.35
C ARG A 325 -50.50 -4.64 101.98
N LEU A 326 -51.25 -5.72 101.81
CA LEU A 326 -51.36 -6.45 100.55
C LEU A 326 -52.06 -5.61 99.46
N VAL A 327 -53.11 -4.86 99.80
CA VAL A 327 -53.79 -3.94 98.88
C VAL A 327 -52.84 -2.85 98.36
N LYS A 328 -51.99 -2.31 99.23
CA LYS A 328 -50.97 -1.33 98.82
C LYS A 328 -49.94 -1.96 97.86
N GLN A 329 -49.52 -3.20 98.12
CA GLN A 329 -48.62 -3.93 97.20
C GLN A 329 -49.27 -4.17 95.83
N VAL A 330 -50.57 -4.47 95.77
CA VAL A 330 -51.32 -4.60 94.51
C VAL A 330 -51.38 -3.28 93.73
N GLN A 331 -51.55 -2.15 94.42
CA GLN A 331 -51.56 -0.83 93.78
C GLN A 331 -50.19 -0.47 93.20
N GLU A 332 -49.11 -0.74 93.93
CA GLU A 332 -47.73 -0.55 93.47
C GLU A 332 -47.41 -1.44 92.26
N ALA A 333 -47.75 -2.74 92.33
CA ALA A 333 -47.59 -3.67 91.21
C ALA A 333 -48.45 -3.29 89.99
N SER A 334 -49.66 -2.76 90.20
CA SER A 334 -50.52 -2.30 89.11
C SER A 334 -49.97 -1.06 88.40
N ALA A 335 -49.39 -0.11 89.14
CA ALA A 335 -48.73 1.05 88.56
C ALA A 335 -47.49 0.66 87.74
N GLU A 336 -46.75 -0.34 88.21
CA GLU A 336 -45.59 -0.89 87.51
C GLU A 336 -45.98 -1.59 86.19
N VAL A 337 -47.07 -2.37 86.18
CA VAL A 337 -47.63 -2.98 84.95
C VAL A 337 -48.02 -1.92 83.92
N GLU A 338 -48.69 -0.83 84.31
CA GLU A 338 -49.07 0.24 83.38
C GLU A 338 -47.84 1.02 82.86
N LYS A 339 -46.80 1.18 83.68
CA LYS A 339 -45.53 1.77 83.22
C LYS A 339 -44.87 0.89 82.14
N PHE A 340 -44.73 -0.41 82.38
CA PHE A 340 -44.14 -1.34 81.40
C PHE A 340 -44.99 -1.47 80.13
N LYS A 341 -46.32 -1.41 80.23
CA LYS A 341 -47.23 -1.44 79.08
C LYS A 341 -47.07 -0.22 78.18
N ASN A 342 -46.90 0.96 78.76
CA ASN A 342 -46.63 2.20 78.00
C ASN A 342 -45.25 2.17 77.31
N VAL A 343 -44.22 1.65 77.99
CA VAL A 343 -42.88 1.48 77.40
C VAL A 343 -42.91 0.45 76.27
N HIS A 344 -43.58 -0.69 76.48
CA HIS A 344 -43.76 -1.72 75.46
C HIS A 344 -44.46 -1.16 74.20
N GLY A 345 -45.53 -0.38 74.37
CA GLY A 345 -46.24 0.25 73.24
C GLY A 345 -45.39 1.24 72.44
N ARG A 346 -44.53 2.03 73.12
CA ARG A 346 -43.58 2.92 72.42
C ARG A 346 -42.50 2.13 71.67
N SER A 347 -41.93 1.10 72.29
CA SER A 347 -40.94 0.23 71.64
C SER A 347 -41.51 -0.50 70.42
N VAL A 348 -42.77 -0.94 70.45
CA VAL A 348 -43.46 -1.54 69.28
C VAL A 348 -43.56 -0.55 68.12
N ALA A 349 -44.02 0.67 68.38
CA ALA A 349 -44.15 1.70 67.33
C ALA A 349 -42.80 2.13 66.73
N GLU A 350 -41.75 2.17 67.54
CA GLU A 350 -40.38 2.43 67.08
C GLU A 350 -39.84 1.27 66.22
N LEU A 351 -40.16 0.02 66.59
CA LEU A 351 -39.82 -1.16 65.80
C LEU A 351 -40.47 -1.16 64.42
N ASP A 352 -41.77 -0.84 64.36
CA ASP A 352 -42.53 -0.76 63.10
C ASP A 352 -41.93 0.30 62.17
N ASN A 353 -41.57 1.47 62.71
CA ASN A 353 -40.94 2.54 61.94
C ASN A 353 -39.55 2.13 61.40
N LEU A 354 -38.72 1.48 62.23
CA LEU A 354 -37.43 0.94 61.80
C LEU A 354 -37.59 -0.18 60.76
N SER A 355 -38.63 -1.02 60.88
CA SER A 355 -38.94 -2.06 59.89
C SER A 355 -39.33 -1.44 58.55
N MET A 356 -40.24 -0.46 58.54
CA MET A 356 -40.65 0.23 57.31
C MET A 356 -39.47 0.92 56.61
N LYS A 357 -38.56 1.55 57.37
CA LYS A 357 -37.33 2.14 56.82
C LYS A 357 -36.38 1.10 56.25
N SER A 358 -36.21 -0.03 56.93
CA SER A 358 -35.40 -1.15 56.47
C SER A 358 -35.91 -1.70 55.14
N ASP A 359 -37.23 -1.93 55.02
CA ASP A 359 -37.86 -2.46 53.81
C ASP A 359 -37.75 -1.48 52.63
N ALA A 360 -37.90 -0.17 52.88
CA ALA A 360 -37.73 0.85 51.86
C ALA A 360 -36.28 0.94 51.34
N LEU A 361 -35.28 0.76 52.22
CA LEU A 361 -33.87 0.72 51.83
C LEU A 361 -33.52 -0.56 51.06
N GLU A 362 -34.12 -1.70 51.41
CA GLU A 362 -33.93 -2.96 50.67
C GLU A 362 -34.51 -2.88 49.25
N ALA A 363 -35.68 -2.25 49.09
CA ALA A 363 -36.27 -1.97 47.79
C ALA A 363 -35.38 -1.04 46.94
N THR A 364 -34.80 0.00 47.57
CA THR A 364 -33.87 0.93 46.90
C THR A 364 -32.60 0.19 46.44
N CYS A 365 -31.99 -0.62 47.31
CA CYS A 365 -30.82 -1.44 46.97
C CYS A 365 -31.10 -2.42 45.81
N SER A 366 -32.31 -2.98 45.75
CA SER A 366 -32.71 -3.88 44.66
C SER A 366 -32.86 -3.14 43.34
N SER A 367 -33.50 -1.97 43.33
CA SER A 367 -33.64 -1.14 42.13
C SER A 367 -32.29 -0.68 41.57
N GLN A 368 -31.37 -0.24 42.43
CA GLN A 368 -30.01 0.17 42.01
C GLN A 368 -29.21 -1.01 41.42
N ARG A 369 -29.39 -2.24 41.93
CA ARG A 369 -28.75 -3.44 41.35
C ARG A 369 -29.23 -3.72 39.93
N GLU A 370 -30.52 -3.60 39.66
CA GLU A 370 -31.06 -3.77 38.31
C GLU A 370 -30.51 -2.71 37.35
N ARG A 371 -30.37 -1.47 37.82
CA ARG A 371 -29.83 -0.36 37.04
C ARG A 371 -28.35 -0.55 36.70
N LEU A 372 -27.53 -1.02 37.64
CA LEU A 372 -26.13 -1.37 37.40
C LEU A 372 -25.99 -2.48 36.36
N CYS A 373 -26.77 -3.56 36.49
CA CYS A 373 -26.78 -4.66 35.53
C CYS A 373 -27.11 -4.15 34.11
N ALA A 374 -28.08 -3.23 33.98
CA ALA A 374 -28.42 -2.64 32.69
C ALA A 374 -27.29 -1.77 32.11
N LEU A 375 -26.60 -0.98 32.94
CA LEU A 375 -25.45 -0.16 32.53
C LEU A 375 -24.25 -1.01 32.11
N GLU A 376 -23.95 -2.09 32.85
CA GLU A 376 -22.86 -3.03 32.52
C GLU A 376 -23.09 -3.69 31.15
N VAL A 377 -24.32 -4.10 30.85
CA VAL A 377 -24.67 -4.68 29.54
C VAL A 377 -24.51 -3.65 28.41
N GLN A 378 -24.91 -2.39 28.64
CA GLN A 378 -24.73 -1.32 27.65
C GLN A 378 -23.26 -1.00 27.40
N LEU A 379 -22.45 -0.96 28.46
CA LEU A 379 -20.99 -0.74 28.38
C LEU A 379 -20.32 -1.87 27.59
N ALA A 380 -20.67 -3.13 27.89
CA ALA A 380 -20.14 -4.29 27.16
C ALA A 380 -20.48 -4.22 25.66
N ALA A 381 -21.73 -3.90 25.33
CA ALA A 381 -22.17 -3.78 23.93
C ALA A 381 -21.47 -2.62 23.18
N ALA A 382 -21.20 -1.50 23.85
CA ALA A 382 -20.46 -0.37 23.26
C ALA A 382 -18.99 -0.72 23.01
N ASN A 383 -18.34 -1.40 23.97
CA ASN A 383 -16.96 -1.87 23.84
C ASN A 383 -16.78 -2.87 22.70
N GLU A 384 -17.73 -3.80 22.52
CA GLU A 384 -17.67 -4.77 21.43
C GLU A 384 -17.84 -4.11 20.05
N LYS A 385 -18.73 -3.11 19.94
CA LYS A 385 -18.86 -2.30 18.71
C LYS A 385 -17.58 -1.54 18.38
N LEU A 386 -16.95 -0.92 19.38
CA LEU A 386 -15.68 -0.20 19.19
C LEU A 386 -14.59 -1.15 18.65
N LYS A 387 -14.48 -2.34 19.22
CA LYS A 387 -13.53 -3.36 18.78
C LYS A 387 -13.76 -3.82 17.33
N MET A 388 -15.02 -3.96 16.92
CA MET A 388 -15.36 -4.32 15.53
C MET A 388 -15.02 -3.20 14.54
N ALA A 389 -15.26 -1.94 14.91
CA ALA A 389 -14.88 -0.79 14.09
C ALA A 389 -13.36 -0.66 13.93
N ASP A 390 -12.60 -0.84 15.01
CA ASP A 390 -11.13 -0.82 14.98
C ASP A 390 -10.57 -1.96 14.11
N PHE A 391 -11.14 -3.18 14.21
CA PHE A 391 -10.74 -4.31 13.36
C PHE A 391 -11.01 -4.05 11.87
N SER A 392 -12.20 -3.53 11.53
CA SER A 392 -12.54 -3.19 10.13
C SER A 392 -11.63 -2.11 9.55
N THR A 393 -11.24 -1.13 10.36
CA THR A 393 -10.29 -0.08 9.98
C THR A 393 -8.91 -0.67 9.69
N SER A 394 -8.44 -1.59 10.54
CA SER A 394 -7.16 -2.29 10.34
C SER A 394 -7.15 -3.14 9.06
N GLN A 395 -8.24 -3.88 8.79
CA GLN A 395 -8.35 -4.71 7.59
C GLN A 395 -8.31 -3.87 6.31
N ALA A 396 -9.04 -2.74 6.26
CA ALA A 396 -9.03 -1.85 5.10
C ALA A 396 -7.63 -1.28 4.82
N ARG A 397 -6.86 -0.94 5.87
CA ARG A 397 -5.47 -0.48 5.74
C ARG A 397 -4.54 -1.57 5.18
N GLU A 398 -4.72 -2.83 5.61
CA GLU A 398 -3.91 -3.96 5.13
C GLU A 398 -4.16 -4.26 3.64
N GLU A 399 -5.43 -4.24 3.20
CA GLU A 399 -5.80 -4.43 1.78
C GLU A 399 -5.19 -3.33 0.88
N PHE A 400 -5.21 -2.07 1.32
CA PHE A 400 -4.59 -0.97 0.60
C PHE A 400 -3.07 -1.12 0.49
N GLU A 401 -2.41 -1.54 1.57
CA GLU A 401 -0.95 -1.75 1.58
C GLU A 401 -0.53 -2.91 0.66
N GLU A 402 -1.35 -3.97 0.57
CA GLU A 402 -1.12 -5.05 -0.39
C GLU A 402 -1.26 -4.56 -1.85
N GLN A 403 -2.27 -3.74 -2.14
CA GLN A 403 -2.44 -3.12 -3.46
C GLN A 403 -1.27 -2.21 -3.84
N LYS A 404 -0.75 -1.44 -2.88
CA LYS A 404 0.43 -0.58 -3.05
C LYS A 404 1.69 -1.39 -3.39
N LYS A 405 1.89 -2.56 -2.75
CA LYS A 405 3.00 -3.47 -3.08
C LYS A 405 2.94 -3.98 -4.52
N VAL A 406 1.74 -4.28 -5.03
CA VAL A 406 1.56 -4.72 -6.42
C VAL A 406 1.92 -3.60 -7.40
N VAL A 407 1.54 -2.35 -7.10
CA VAL A 407 1.93 -1.19 -7.92
C VAL A 407 3.46 -1.04 -7.93
N GLN A 408 4.12 -1.14 -6.78
CA GLN A 408 5.58 -1.05 -6.69
C GLN A 408 6.27 -2.16 -7.52
N GLU A 409 5.82 -3.42 -7.41
CA GLU A 409 6.39 -4.53 -8.18
C GLU A 409 6.24 -4.32 -9.70
N LEU A 410 5.09 -3.80 -10.14
CA LEU A 410 4.87 -3.47 -11.55
C LEU A 410 5.78 -2.33 -12.03
N GLN A 411 6.01 -1.31 -11.19
CA GLN A 411 6.92 -0.21 -11.50
C GLN A 411 8.37 -0.71 -11.64
N ASP A 412 8.83 -1.56 -10.72
CA ASP A 412 10.18 -2.11 -10.75
C ASP A 412 10.41 -2.98 -12.01
N ARG A 413 9.45 -3.83 -12.36
CA ARG A 413 9.49 -4.65 -13.57
C ARG A 413 9.48 -3.82 -14.85
N LEU A 414 8.70 -2.73 -14.86
CA LEU A 414 8.66 -1.80 -15.99
C LEU A 414 10.02 -1.12 -16.18
N ALA A 415 10.64 -0.66 -15.09
CA ALA A 415 11.96 -0.05 -15.11
C ALA A 415 13.06 -1.02 -15.60
N GLU A 416 13.02 -2.28 -15.14
CA GLU A 416 13.97 -3.31 -15.60
C GLU A 416 13.83 -3.57 -17.12
N THR A 417 12.59 -3.64 -17.61
CA THR A 417 12.32 -3.86 -19.04
C THR A 417 12.75 -2.66 -19.89
N GLU A 418 12.55 -1.44 -19.39
CA GLU A 418 13.03 -0.21 -20.02
C GLU A 418 14.56 -0.22 -20.20
N ILE A 419 15.30 -0.63 -19.17
CA ILE A 419 16.76 -0.75 -19.23
C ILE A 419 17.17 -1.77 -20.31
N LYS A 420 16.51 -2.94 -20.37
CA LYS A 420 16.80 -3.99 -21.37
C LYS A 420 16.60 -3.49 -22.80
N VAL A 421 15.55 -2.71 -23.07
CA VAL A 421 15.30 -2.11 -24.39
C VAL A 421 16.42 -1.14 -24.78
N VAL A 422 16.85 -0.27 -23.87
CA VAL A 422 17.94 0.69 -24.12
C VAL A 422 19.28 -0.01 -24.35
N GLU A 423 19.61 -1.03 -23.54
CA GLU A 423 20.82 -1.84 -23.76
C GLU A 423 20.77 -2.57 -25.11
N GLY A 424 19.61 -3.15 -25.46
CA GLY A 424 19.38 -3.85 -26.72
C GLY A 424 19.62 -2.95 -27.93
N GLU A 425 19.07 -1.73 -27.94
CA GLU A 425 19.23 -0.79 -29.05
C GLU A 425 20.70 -0.33 -29.22
N ASN A 426 21.42 -0.14 -28.10
CA ASN A 426 22.85 0.16 -28.14
C ASN A 426 23.67 -1.00 -28.73
N LEU A 427 23.29 -2.23 -28.40
CA LEU A 427 23.95 -3.43 -28.91
C LEU A 427 23.64 -3.66 -30.39
N ARG A 428 22.39 -3.46 -30.83
CA ARG A 428 22.01 -3.46 -32.25
C ARG A 428 22.87 -2.49 -33.04
N LYS A 429 23.03 -1.24 -32.56
CA LYS A 429 23.89 -0.23 -33.20
C LYS A 429 25.34 -0.72 -33.32
N LYS A 430 25.91 -1.29 -32.26
CA LYS A 430 27.29 -1.82 -32.29
C LYS A 430 27.42 -2.94 -33.32
N LEU A 431 26.56 -3.97 -33.25
CA LEU A 431 26.56 -5.11 -34.18
C LEU A 431 26.40 -4.68 -35.63
N HIS A 432 25.46 -3.77 -35.90
CA HIS A 432 25.21 -3.23 -37.23
C HIS A 432 26.43 -2.53 -37.83
N ASN A 433 27.14 -1.75 -37.01
CA ASN A 433 28.35 -1.06 -37.44
C ASN A 433 29.50 -2.04 -37.70
N THR A 434 29.71 -3.00 -36.81
CA THR A 434 30.73 -4.05 -37.01
C THR A 434 30.49 -4.82 -38.32
N ILE A 435 29.25 -5.20 -38.63
CA ILE A 435 28.93 -5.87 -39.91
C ILE A 435 29.29 -5.00 -41.11
N LEU A 436 29.04 -3.70 -41.03
CA LEU A 436 29.30 -2.77 -42.13
C LEU A 436 30.78 -2.46 -42.30
N GLU A 437 31.53 -2.35 -41.20
CA GLU A 437 32.99 -2.21 -41.23
C GLU A 437 33.66 -3.44 -41.83
N LEU A 438 33.19 -4.64 -41.47
CA LEU A 438 33.67 -5.91 -42.05
C LEU A 438 33.38 -6.04 -43.56
N LYS A 439 32.41 -5.29 -44.09
CA LYS A 439 32.08 -5.24 -45.52
C LYS A 439 32.89 -4.21 -46.30
N GLY A 440 33.68 -3.36 -45.64
CA GLY A 440 34.45 -2.30 -46.28
C GLY A 440 33.70 -0.97 -46.44
N ASN A 441 34.48 0.11 -46.47
CA ASN A 441 33.98 1.50 -46.41
C ASN A 441 33.60 2.07 -47.78
N ILE A 442 34.15 1.51 -48.86
CA ILE A 442 33.62 1.67 -50.21
C ILE A 442 33.10 0.32 -50.68
N ARG A 443 31.88 0.29 -51.18
CA ARG A 443 31.30 -0.85 -51.87
C ARG A 443 30.89 -0.50 -53.29
N VAL A 444 30.89 -1.50 -54.16
CA VAL A 444 30.50 -1.37 -55.56
C VAL A 444 29.43 -2.40 -55.90
N PHE A 445 28.27 -1.91 -56.32
CA PHE A 445 27.17 -2.73 -56.82
C PHE A 445 27.03 -2.53 -58.34
N CYS A 446 27.02 -3.61 -59.09
CA CYS A 446 26.76 -3.59 -60.52
C CYS A 446 25.28 -3.87 -60.78
N ARG A 447 24.62 -3.06 -61.63
CA ARG A 447 23.22 -3.25 -61.99
C ARG A 447 23.03 -3.19 -63.49
N VAL A 448 22.53 -4.29 -64.06
CA VAL A 448 22.20 -4.40 -65.48
C VAL A 448 20.71 -4.10 -65.64
N ARG A 449 20.33 -3.15 -66.49
CA ARG A 449 18.91 -2.89 -66.78
C ARG A 449 18.35 -3.95 -67.75
N PRO A 450 17.01 -4.13 -67.81
CA PRO A 450 16.37 -4.89 -68.89
C PRO A 450 16.64 -4.26 -70.26
N LEU A 451 16.52 -5.07 -71.33
CA LEU A 451 16.44 -4.56 -72.70
C LEU A 451 15.17 -3.70 -72.86
N LEU A 452 15.32 -2.53 -73.46
CA LEU A 452 14.25 -1.60 -73.77
C LEU A 452 13.77 -1.80 -75.22
N PRO A 453 12.53 -1.41 -75.56
CA PRO A 453 12.01 -1.53 -76.94
C PRO A 453 12.86 -0.81 -78.00
N ASP A 454 13.56 0.24 -77.60
CA ASP A 454 14.44 1.03 -78.47
C ASP A 454 15.86 0.45 -78.59
N ASP A 455 16.20 -0.56 -77.76
CA ASP A 455 17.45 -1.31 -77.95
C ASP A 455 17.26 -2.22 -79.16
N GLY A 456 18.24 -2.25 -80.07
CA GLY A 456 18.10 -2.98 -81.33
C GLY A 456 17.70 -4.45 -81.09
N VAL A 457 16.73 -4.94 -81.87
CA VAL A 457 16.33 -6.36 -81.89
C VAL A 457 17.44 -7.16 -82.59
N GLY A 458 18.59 -7.25 -81.95
CA GLY A 458 19.75 -7.96 -82.47
C GLY A 458 19.57 -9.46 -82.29
N THR A 459 19.60 -10.21 -83.38
CA THR A 459 19.70 -11.67 -83.48
C THR A 459 21.01 -12.26 -82.91
N GLU A 460 21.75 -11.51 -82.09
CA GLU A 460 23.06 -11.87 -81.54
C GLU A 460 22.99 -12.36 -80.09
N LYS A 461 23.96 -13.22 -79.72
CA LYS A 461 24.13 -13.77 -78.37
C LYS A 461 24.15 -12.65 -77.32
N ALA A 462 23.56 -12.92 -76.15
CA ALA A 462 23.57 -12.00 -75.01
C ALA A 462 24.99 -11.47 -74.72
N VAL A 463 25.13 -10.15 -74.74
CA VAL A 463 26.39 -9.43 -74.51
C VAL A 463 26.87 -9.54 -73.06
N VAL A 464 25.92 -9.68 -72.14
CA VAL A 464 26.16 -9.82 -70.71
C VAL A 464 25.84 -11.26 -70.33
N SER A 465 26.76 -11.91 -69.62
CA SER A 465 26.51 -13.21 -69.01
C SER A 465 26.94 -13.22 -67.54
N TYR A 466 26.28 -14.05 -66.73
CA TYR A 466 26.58 -14.18 -65.32
C TYR A 466 27.27 -15.53 -65.07
N PRO A 467 28.36 -15.59 -64.30
CA PRO A 467 29.01 -16.85 -63.96
C PRO A 467 28.07 -17.80 -63.22
N THR A 468 28.07 -19.07 -63.59
CA THR A 468 27.34 -20.15 -62.90
C THR A 468 28.16 -20.82 -61.79
N SER A 469 29.43 -20.44 -61.60
CA SER A 469 30.25 -20.98 -60.52
C SER A 469 29.78 -20.46 -59.16
N THR A 470 29.73 -21.35 -58.17
CA THR A 470 29.23 -21.05 -56.81
C THR A 470 30.03 -19.94 -56.12
N GLU A 471 31.32 -19.78 -56.44
CA GLU A 471 32.19 -18.75 -55.86
C GLU A 471 31.88 -17.32 -56.35
N ALA A 472 31.41 -17.18 -57.61
CA ALA A 472 31.10 -15.90 -58.26
C ALA A 472 29.60 -15.60 -58.39
N LEU A 473 28.73 -16.52 -57.98
CA LEU A 473 27.28 -16.38 -58.06
C LEU A 473 26.81 -15.11 -57.31
N GLY A 474 26.12 -14.21 -58.02
CA GLY A 474 25.62 -12.94 -57.48
C GLY A 474 26.69 -11.85 -57.27
N ARG A 475 27.95 -12.10 -57.66
CA ARG A 475 29.08 -11.15 -57.55
C ARG A 475 29.86 -10.97 -58.86
N GLY A 476 29.78 -11.93 -59.77
CA GLY A 476 30.46 -11.92 -61.05
C GLY A 476 29.60 -11.42 -62.21
N ILE A 477 30.22 -10.79 -63.19
CA ILE A 477 29.62 -10.38 -64.46
C ILE A 477 30.66 -10.48 -65.58
N ASP A 478 30.27 -11.09 -66.69
CA ASP A 478 31.11 -11.23 -67.88
C ASP A 478 30.51 -10.40 -69.02
N ILE A 479 31.35 -9.60 -69.67
CA ILE A 479 30.98 -8.88 -70.90
C ILE A 479 31.66 -9.52 -72.10
N LEU A 480 30.89 -9.77 -73.15
CA LEU A 480 31.40 -10.27 -74.43
C LEU A 480 31.66 -9.11 -75.38
N GLN A 481 32.89 -8.99 -75.90
CA GLN A 481 33.24 -8.04 -76.96
C GLN A 481 34.07 -8.78 -78.02
N ASN A 482 33.62 -8.78 -79.28
CA ASN A 482 34.32 -9.42 -80.41
C ASN A 482 34.70 -10.89 -80.14
N GLY A 483 33.84 -11.64 -79.45
CA GLY A 483 34.09 -13.04 -79.07
C GLY A 483 34.99 -13.26 -77.86
N GLN A 484 35.60 -12.21 -77.30
CA GLN A 484 36.38 -12.27 -76.06
C GLN A 484 35.51 -11.98 -74.84
N LYS A 485 35.61 -12.82 -73.80
CA LYS A 485 34.94 -12.62 -72.51
C LYS A 485 35.83 -11.83 -71.54
N PHE A 486 35.25 -10.81 -70.91
CA PHE A 486 35.90 -9.99 -69.89
C PHE A 486 35.19 -10.17 -68.54
N PRO A 487 35.78 -10.92 -67.59
CA PRO A 487 35.18 -11.15 -66.28
C PRO A 487 35.45 -10.00 -65.31
N PHE A 488 34.44 -9.67 -64.51
CA PHE A 488 34.52 -8.69 -63.42
C PHE A 488 33.85 -9.24 -62.16
N THR A 489 34.27 -8.76 -60.99
CA THR A 489 33.68 -9.15 -59.70
C THR A 489 33.49 -7.92 -58.81
N PHE A 490 32.35 -7.86 -58.15
CA PHE A 490 31.92 -6.75 -57.29
C PHE A 490 31.29 -7.28 -56.00
N ASP A 491 30.94 -6.38 -55.07
CA ASP A 491 30.25 -6.77 -53.83
C ASP A 491 28.87 -7.39 -54.10
N LYS A 492 28.17 -6.91 -55.14
CA LYS A 492 26.89 -7.44 -55.61
C LYS A 492 26.69 -7.14 -57.09
N VAL A 493 26.16 -8.11 -57.83
CA VAL A 493 25.70 -7.94 -59.21
C VAL A 493 24.19 -8.21 -59.26
N PHE A 494 23.44 -7.22 -59.71
CA PHE A 494 22.01 -7.31 -60.01
C PHE A 494 21.82 -7.54 -61.50
N SER A 495 21.18 -8.65 -61.84
CA SER A 495 20.79 -8.98 -63.21
C SER A 495 19.57 -8.16 -63.66
N HIS A 496 19.15 -8.33 -64.91
CA HIS A 496 18.02 -7.59 -65.46
C HIS A 496 16.68 -7.95 -64.82
N GLU A 497 16.58 -9.08 -64.12
CA GLU A 497 15.39 -9.49 -63.37
C GLU A 497 15.25 -8.75 -62.02
N ALA A 498 16.32 -8.11 -61.52
CA ALA A 498 16.31 -7.50 -60.19
C ALA A 498 15.36 -6.28 -60.13
N SER A 499 14.38 -6.35 -59.23
CA SER A 499 13.42 -5.28 -59.00
C SER A 499 14.04 -4.10 -58.24
N GLN A 500 13.31 -2.98 -58.17
CA GLN A 500 13.71 -1.84 -57.32
C GLN A 500 13.74 -2.23 -55.84
N GLN A 501 12.86 -3.15 -55.43
CA GLN A 501 12.79 -3.65 -54.07
C GLN A 501 14.03 -4.48 -53.73
N ASP A 502 14.44 -5.40 -54.60
CA ASP A 502 15.62 -6.25 -54.39
C ASP A 502 16.89 -5.42 -54.20
N VAL A 503 17.03 -4.38 -55.03
CA VAL A 503 18.15 -3.42 -54.93
C VAL A 503 18.08 -2.63 -53.63
N PHE A 504 16.90 -2.18 -53.21
CA PHE A 504 16.74 -1.42 -51.97
C PHE A 504 17.01 -2.26 -50.72
N ILE A 505 16.61 -3.53 -50.69
CA ILE A 505 16.86 -4.44 -49.56
C ILE A 505 18.36 -4.47 -49.21
N GLU A 506 19.23 -4.56 -50.21
CA GLU A 506 20.68 -4.61 -50.02
C GLU A 506 21.28 -3.29 -49.48
N ILE A 507 20.63 -2.14 -49.75
CA ILE A 507 21.10 -0.82 -49.31
C ILE A 507 20.43 -0.31 -48.02
N SER A 508 19.30 -0.90 -47.61
CA SER A 508 18.50 -0.48 -46.44
C SER A 508 19.35 -0.32 -45.16
N GLN A 509 20.39 -1.14 -45.00
CA GLN A 509 21.34 -1.09 -43.88
C GLN A 509 22.23 0.17 -43.89
N LEU A 510 22.56 0.68 -45.07
CA LEU A 510 23.27 1.96 -45.22
C LEU A 510 22.36 3.11 -44.84
N VAL A 511 21.10 3.08 -45.28
CA VAL A 511 20.10 4.08 -44.91
C VAL A 511 19.93 4.13 -43.39
N GLN A 512 19.85 2.98 -42.73
CA GLN A 512 19.84 2.90 -41.26
C GLN A 512 21.08 3.53 -40.62
N SER A 513 22.26 3.36 -41.21
CA SER A 513 23.48 3.98 -40.68
C SER A 513 23.40 5.51 -40.67
N ALA A 514 22.76 6.11 -41.68
CA ALA A 514 22.55 7.55 -41.68
C ALA A 514 21.67 7.98 -40.49
N LEU A 515 20.62 7.23 -40.18
CA LEU A 515 19.76 7.48 -39.02
C LEU A 515 20.52 7.30 -37.68
N ASP A 516 21.43 6.30 -37.61
CA ASP A 516 22.26 6.02 -36.44
C ASP A 516 23.37 7.07 -36.19
N GLY A 517 23.54 8.05 -37.08
CA GLY A 517 24.50 9.16 -36.95
C GLY A 517 25.79 9.00 -37.76
N TYR A 518 25.75 8.28 -38.88
CA TYR A 518 26.87 8.17 -39.82
C TYR A 518 26.66 9.03 -41.06
N LYS A 519 27.77 9.36 -41.73
CA LYS A 519 27.77 9.90 -43.08
C LYS A 519 27.68 8.74 -44.07
N VAL A 520 26.73 8.82 -44.98
CA VAL A 520 26.45 7.81 -45.99
C VAL A 520 26.37 8.48 -47.35
N CYS A 521 27.07 7.93 -48.32
CA CYS A 521 27.06 8.41 -49.70
C CYS A 521 26.75 7.26 -50.66
N ILE A 522 25.71 7.41 -51.46
CA ILE A 522 25.35 6.46 -52.52
C ILE A 522 25.31 7.22 -53.83
N PHE A 523 26.08 6.78 -54.82
CA PHE A 523 26.09 7.44 -56.13
C PHE A 523 25.95 6.42 -57.27
N ALA A 524 25.25 6.82 -58.33
CA ALA A 524 25.02 6.02 -59.52
C ALA A 524 25.89 6.52 -60.68
N TYR A 525 26.61 5.60 -61.33
CA TYR A 525 27.58 5.86 -62.38
C TYR A 525 27.32 4.97 -63.60
N GLY A 526 27.57 5.49 -64.80
CA GLY A 526 27.43 4.78 -66.06
C GLY A 526 27.03 5.70 -67.21
N GLN A 527 26.98 5.16 -68.43
CA GLN A 527 26.59 5.93 -69.61
C GLN A 527 25.15 6.44 -69.53
N THR A 528 24.81 7.44 -70.33
CA THR A 528 23.42 7.82 -70.57
C THR A 528 22.58 6.63 -71.06
N GLY A 529 21.36 6.51 -70.53
CA GLY A 529 20.46 5.39 -70.82
C GLY A 529 20.74 4.08 -70.08
N SER A 530 21.77 3.98 -69.23
CA SER A 530 22.08 2.73 -68.50
C SER A 530 21.21 2.46 -67.26
N GLY A 531 20.34 3.39 -66.86
CA GLY A 531 19.42 3.22 -65.72
C GLY A 531 19.84 3.87 -64.41
N LYS A 532 20.76 4.86 -64.42
CA LYS A 532 21.17 5.64 -63.23
C LYS A 532 19.99 6.33 -62.53
N THR A 533 19.28 7.20 -63.25
CA THR A 533 18.10 7.91 -62.74
C THR A 533 16.98 6.95 -62.35
N TYR A 534 16.78 5.84 -63.08
CA TYR A 534 15.83 4.81 -62.68
C TYR A 534 16.23 4.15 -61.35
N THR A 535 17.53 3.94 -61.10
CA THR A 535 17.99 3.43 -59.81
C THR A 535 17.73 4.43 -58.69
N MET A 536 18.13 5.70 -58.86
CA MET A 536 18.03 6.71 -57.82
C MET A 536 16.60 7.19 -57.56
N MET A 537 15.86 7.56 -58.60
CA MET A 537 14.51 8.12 -58.51
C MET A 537 13.43 7.08 -58.82
N GLY A 538 13.66 6.25 -59.83
CA GLY A 538 12.66 5.32 -60.34
C GLY A 538 11.50 6.04 -61.02
N ARG A 539 10.29 5.47 -60.91
CA ARG A 539 9.03 6.13 -61.27
C ARG A 539 8.22 6.37 -59.98
N PRO A 540 8.32 7.55 -59.37
CA PRO A 540 7.69 7.84 -58.08
C PRO A 540 6.17 7.63 -58.05
N GLU A 541 5.52 7.78 -59.22
CA GLU A 541 4.06 7.63 -59.40
C GLU A 541 3.61 6.17 -59.26
N ALA A 542 4.50 5.20 -59.51
CA ALA A 542 4.23 3.78 -59.40
C ALA A 542 4.93 3.20 -58.15
N PRO A 543 4.20 2.78 -57.10
CA PRO A 543 4.79 2.35 -55.82
C PRO A 543 5.91 1.31 -55.94
N GLU A 544 5.74 0.30 -56.79
CA GLU A 544 6.72 -0.77 -57.00
C GLU A 544 7.98 -0.29 -57.73
N GLN A 545 7.88 0.78 -58.52
CA GLN A 545 8.97 1.31 -59.35
C GLN A 545 9.72 2.47 -58.70
N LYS A 546 9.37 2.87 -57.48
CA LYS A 546 10.11 3.85 -56.67
C LYS A 546 11.59 3.47 -56.57
N GLY A 547 12.48 4.44 -56.77
CA GLY A 547 13.93 4.25 -56.67
C GLY A 547 14.46 4.36 -55.24
N LEU A 548 15.79 4.49 -55.11
CA LEU A 548 16.47 4.55 -53.81
C LEU A 548 16.09 5.78 -52.97
N ILE A 549 15.96 6.96 -53.57
CA ILE A 549 15.63 8.20 -52.85
C ILE A 549 14.29 8.10 -52.13
N PRO A 550 13.15 7.86 -52.81
CA PRO A 550 11.85 7.78 -52.14
C PRO A 550 11.80 6.65 -51.10
N ARG A 551 12.37 5.48 -51.40
CA ARG A 551 12.38 4.33 -50.46
C ARG A 551 13.23 4.58 -49.21
N SER A 552 14.39 5.23 -49.37
CA SER A 552 15.26 5.57 -48.22
C SER A 552 14.55 6.50 -47.25
N LEU A 553 13.79 7.45 -47.78
CA LEU A 553 13.03 8.40 -46.97
C LEU A 553 11.86 7.72 -46.28
N GLU A 554 11.10 6.87 -46.98
CA GLU A 554 10.03 6.07 -46.38
C GLU A 554 10.55 5.25 -45.18
N GLN A 555 11.68 4.56 -45.35
CA GLN A 555 12.34 3.82 -44.27
C GLN A 555 12.75 4.75 -43.12
N ILE A 556 13.41 5.88 -43.40
CA ILE A 556 13.86 6.83 -42.36
C ILE A 556 12.68 7.38 -41.57
N PHE A 557 11.59 7.78 -42.23
CA PHE A 557 10.41 8.29 -41.54
C PHE A 557 9.75 7.20 -40.70
N GLN A 558 9.58 5.99 -41.25
CA GLN A 558 8.99 4.86 -40.54
C GLN A 558 9.78 4.54 -39.25
N ILE A 559 11.11 4.45 -39.34
CA ILE A 559 11.96 4.13 -38.19
C ILE A 559 12.05 5.31 -37.22
N SER A 560 12.08 6.56 -37.72
CA SER A 560 12.04 7.73 -36.85
C SER A 560 10.75 7.80 -36.02
N GLN A 561 9.62 7.33 -36.57
CA GLN A 561 8.34 7.25 -35.87
C GLN A 561 8.34 6.12 -34.85
N SER A 562 8.87 4.94 -35.18
CA SER A 562 8.97 3.84 -34.22
C SER A 562 9.89 4.17 -33.04
N LEU A 563 10.94 4.96 -33.25
CA LEU A 563 11.85 5.39 -32.19
C LEU A 563 11.30 6.51 -31.29
N LYS A 564 10.15 7.13 -31.63
CA LYS A 564 9.54 8.17 -30.78
C LYS A 564 9.12 7.63 -29.42
N CYS A 565 8.58 6.41 -29.34
CA CYS A 565 8.19 5.81 -28.07
C CYS A 565 9.39 5.57 -27.14
N GLN A 566 10.60 5.46 -27.71
CA GLN A 566 11.86 5.33 -26.99
C GLN A 566 12.51 6.71 -26.65
N GLY A 567 11.77 7.82 -26.81
CA GLY A 567 12.23 9.17 -26.46
C GLY A 567 13.08 9.88 -27.52
N TRP A 568 13.21 9.34 -28.73
CA TRP A 568 13.94 10.00 -29.82
C TRP A 568 13.07 11.03 -30.56
N LYS A 569 13.60 12.24 -30.72
CA LYS A 569 13.07 13.29 -31.58
C LYS A 569 14.04 13.59 -32.69
N TYR A 570 13.59 13.45 -33.94
CA TYR A 570 14.39 13.70 -35.13
C TYR A 570 13.96 14.98 -35.84
N LYS A 571 14.94 15.80 -36.20
CA LYS A 571 14.82 16.91 -37.16
C LYS A 571 15.49 16.50 -38.47
N MET A 572 14.77 16.66 -39.57
CA MET A 572 15.24 16.29 -40.91
C MET A 572 15.26 17.52 -41.81
N GLN A 573 16.35 17.70 -42.55
CA GLN A 573 16.52 18.82 -43.47
C GLN A 573 17.00 18.32 -44.83
N VAL A 574 16.38 18.79 -45.90
CA VAL A 574 16.67 18.38 -47.28
C VAL A 574 17.25 19.55 -48.07
N SER A 575 18.24 19.24 -48.91
CA SER A 575 18.71 20.14 -49.95
C SER A 575 18.92 19.37 -51.26
N MET A 576 18.59 20.00 -52.39
CA MET A 576 18.78 19.41 -53.72
C MET A 576 19.50 20.40 -54.63
N LEU A 577 20.60 19.97 -55.23
CA LEU A 577 21.36 20.78 -56.16
C LEU A 577 21.70 20.03 -57.44
N GLU A 578 21.98 20.77 -58.50
CA GLU A 578 22.63 20.26 -59.70
C GLU A 578 24.00 20.90 -59.90
N ILE A 579 24.97 20.10 -60.36
CA ILE A 579 26.25 20.59 -60.86
C ILE A 579 26.24 20.44 -62.38
N TYR A 580 26.23 21.56 -63.08
CA TYR A 580 26.22 21.63 -64.54
C TYR A 580 27.33 22.58 -64.99
N ASN A 581 28.22 22.12 -65.86
CA ASN A 581 29.35 22.92 -66.35
C ASN A 581 30.17 23.59 -65.22
N GLU A 582 30.55 22.81 -64.20
CA GLU A 582 31.27 23.27 -62.99
C GLU A 582 30.58 24.42 -62.21
N THR A 583 29.29 24.64 -62.46
CA THR A 583 28.44 25.62 -61.78
C THR A 583 27.38 24.90 -60.95
N ILE A 584 27.18 25.35 -59.71
CA ILE A 584 26.15 24.81 -58.82
C ILE A 584 24.86 25.59 -59.03
N ARG A 585 23.74 24.88 -59.14
CA ARG A 585 22.39 25.47 -59.15
C ARG A 585 21.53 24.82 -58.08
N ASP A 586 20.78 25.64 -57.38
CA ASP A 586 19.82 25.23 -56.38
C ASP A 586 18.49 24.84 -57.03
N LEU A 587 18.05 23.59 -56.82
CA LEU A 587 16.84 23.07 -57.44
C LEU A 587 15.56 23.38 -56.65
N LEU A 588 15.69 23.85 -55.40
CA LEU A 588 14.60 24.16 -54.49
C LEU A 588 14.32 25.65 -54.37
N SER A 589 15.12 26.53 -55.00
CA SER A 589 14.94 27.97 -54.91
C SER A 589 13.58 28.44 -55.49
N SER A 590 12.83 29.23 -54.72
CA SER A 590 11.53 29.78 -55.13
C SER A 590 11.62 31.00 -56.05
N ASN A 591 12.77 31.69 -56.10
CA ASN A 591 12.95 32.88 -56.95
C ASN A 591 13.27 32.48 -58.39
N ARG A 592 12.22 32.25 -59.18
CA ARG A 592 12.28 32.10 -60.65
C ARG A 592 12.04 33.42 -61.39
N SER A 593 12.32 34.55 -60.76
CA SER A 593 12.20 35.87 -61.37
C SER A 593 13.57 36.31 -61.88
N SER A 594 13.62 36.60 -63.18
CA SER A 594 14.73 37.17 -63.96
C SER A 594 15.95 36.30 -64.25
N ASN A 595 16.05 35.98 -65.54
CA ASN A 595 17.24 35.59 -66.31
C ASN A 595 18.36 36.67 -66.29
N SER A 596 18.60 37.36 -65.17
CA SER A 596 19.55 38.48 -65.07
C SER A 596 20.73 38.23 -64.15
N ASP A 597 21.08 36.98 -63.84
CA ASP A 597 22.20 36.66 -62.93
C ASP A 597 23.57 36.54 -63.64
N LEU A 598 23.68 37.02 -64.88
CA LEU A 598 24.96 37.11 -65.60
C LEU A 598 25.37 38.52 -66.02
N THR A 599 24.57 39.54 -65.72
CA THR A 599 24.97 40.95 -65.94
C THR A 599 24.54 41.81 -64.78
N ARG A 600 25.53 42.50 -64.18
CA ARG A 600 25.39 43.54 -63.13
C ARG A 600 24.00 44.19 -63.16
N THR A 601 23.19 43.93 -62.14
CA THR A 601 22.01 44.76 -61.89
C THR A 601 22.52 46.09 -61.31
N ASP A 602 22.06 47.22 -61.85
CA ASP A 602 22.38 48.60 -61.40
C ASP A 602 21.85 48.94 -59.98
N SER A 603 21.52 47.92 -59.19
CA SER A 603 20.95 48.06 -57.85
C SER A 603 21.62 47.09 -56.88
N GLY A 604 22.95 47.21 -56.72
CA GLY A 604 23.76 46.92 -55.51
C GLY A 604 23.61 45.59 -54.74
N THR A 605 22.76 44.65 -55.18
CA THR A 605 22.44 43.44 -54.44
C THR A 605 23.24 42.29 -55.04
N LEU A 606 24.19 41.73 -54.28
CA LEU A 606 25.01 40.59 -54.71
C LEU A 606 24.10 39.42 -55.12
N GLY A 607 24.26 38.90 -56.35
CA GLY A 607 23.66 37.63 -56.77
C GLY A 607 24.13 36.47 -55.87
N LYS A 608 23.29 35.45 -55.70
CA LYS A 608 23.61 34.31 -54.81
C LYS A 608 24.84 33.56 -55.32
N GLN A 609 25.84 33.37 -54.47
CA GLN A 609 27.08 32.68 -54.84
C GLN A 609 27.20 31.33 -54.11
N TYR A 610 26.90 30.25 -54.82
CA TYR A 610 26.99 28.89 -54.29
C TYR A 610 28.46 28.43 -54.16
N THR A 611 29.00 28.50 -52.93
CA THR A 611 30.39 28.12 -52.61
C THR A 611 30.41 26.93 -51.66
N ILE A 612 31.15 25.88 -52.03
CA ILE A 612 31.37 24.69 -51.20
C ILE A 612 32.34 25.04 -50.06
N LYS A 613 31.95 24.70 -48.82
CA LYS A 613 32.74 24.87 -47.60
C LYS A 613 32.72 23.56 -46.80
N HIS A 614 33.83 23.25 -46.13
CA HIS A 614 33.92 22.13 -45.19
C HIS A 614 34.14 22.66 -43.77
N ASP A 615 33.42 22.11 -42.79
CA ASP A 615 33.61 22.45 -41.38
C ASP A 615 34.72 21.58 -40.74
N ALA A 616 35.09 21.90 -39.49
CA ALA A 616 36.08 21.15 -38.71
C ALA A 616 35.66 19.71 -38.40
N ASN A 617 34.36 19.40 -38.47
CA ASN A 617 33.79 18.07 -38.27
C ASN A 617 33.73 17.25 -39.58
N GLY A 618 34.31 17.79 -40.66
CA GLY A 618 34.32 17.18 -41.99
C GLY A 618 32.94 17.15 -42.66
N ASN A 619 32.00 18.01 -42.31
CA ASN A 619 30.72 18.16 -42.99
C ASN A 619 30.87 19.16 -44.15
N THR A 620 30.25 18.87 -45.30
CA THR A 620 30.17 19.81 -46.43
C THR A 620 28.91 20.66 -46.35
N TYR A 621 29.05 21.95 -46.61
CA TYR A 621 27.95 22.91 -46.78
C TYR A 621 28.16 23.72 -48.06
N VAL A 622 27.08 24.14 -48.69
CA VAL A 622 27.12 25.05 -49.85
C VAL A 622 26.45 26.35 -49.41
N SER A 623 27.14 27.49 -49.55
CA SER A 623 26.57 28.80 -49.19
C SER A 623 25.34 29.11 -50.03
N ASP A 624 24.38 29.81 -49.42
CA ASP A 624 23.13 30.29 -50.04
C ASP A 624 22.21 29.21 -50.63
N LEU A 625 22.52 27.92 -50.40
CA LEU A 625 21.70 26.79 -50.82
C LEU A 625 20.42 26.72 -49.97
N THR A 626 19.27 26.57 -50.63
CA THR A 626 17.99 26.38 -49.95
C THR A 626 17.99 25.05 -49.18
N ILE A 627 17.78 25.13 -47.86
CA ILE A 627 17.62 23.98 -46.96
C ILE A 627 16.18 24.00 -46.45
N VAL A 628 15.45 22.91 -46.65
CA VAL A 628 14.04 22.79 -46.29
C VAL A 628 13.90 21.78 -45.14
N ASP A 629 13.31 22.22 -44.04
CA ASP A 629 12.91 21.32 -42.95
C ASP A 629 11.73 20.46 -43.45
N VAL A 630 11.82 19.14 -43.27
CA VAL A 630 10.81 18.19 -43.76
C VAL A 630 10.24 17.36 -42.61
N CYS A 631 8.91 17.32 -42.53
CA CYS A 631 8.18 16.63 -41.48
C CYS A 631 7.38 15.42 -41.99
N SER A 632 7.22 15.30 -43.32
CA SER A 632 6.46 14.22 -43.93
C SER A 632 7.01 13.76 -45.29
N ILE A 633 6.71 12.51 -45.64
CA ILE A 633 7.04 11.94 -46.96
C ILE A 633 6.34 12.72 -48.10
N LYS A 634 5.14 13.27 -47.84
CA LYS A 634 4.38 14.06 -48.83
C LYS A 634 5.10 15.35 -49.22
N GLU A 635 5.65 16.08 -48.24
CA GLU A 635 6.46 17.26 -48.50
C GLU A 635 7.66 16.93 -49.39
N ILE A 636 8.34 15.82 -49.12
CA ILE A 636 9.51 15.44 -49.92
C ILE A 636 9.13 15.03 -51.33
N SER A 637 8.02 14.30 -51.52
CA SER A 637 7.51 14.02 -52.86
C SER A 637 7.24 15.32 -53.64
N SER A 638 6.71 16.36 -52.98
CA SER A 638 6.54 17.68 -53.59
C SER A 638 7.87 18.34 -53.93
N LEU A 639 8.87 18.29 -53.05
CA LEU A 639 10.22 18.82 -53.31
C LEU A 639 10.93 18.08 -54.46
N LEU A 640 10.77 16.75 -54.56
CA LEU A 640 11.33 15.95 -55.65
C LEU A 640 10.68 16.31 -57.00
N LEU A 641 9.35 16.51 -57.01
CA LEU A 641 8.63 17.01 -58.19
C LEU A 641 9.07 18.42 -58.58
N GLN A 642 9.21 19.33 -57.60
CA GLN A 642 9.73 20.68 -57.83
C GLN A 642 11.14 20.63 -58.43
N ALA A 643 12.04 19.81 -57.86
CA ALA A 643 13.40 19.65 -58.36
C ALA A 643 13.41 19.07 -59.79
N ALA A 644 12.56 18.08 -60.08
CA ALA A 644 12.42 17.53 -61.42
C ALA A 644 11.93 18.58 -62.44
N GLN A 645 10.97 19.43 -62.05
CA GLN A 645 10.51 20.55 -62.87
C GLN A 645 11.60 21.60 -63.06
N SER A 646 12.35 21.97 -62.01
CA SER A 646 13.50 22.88 -62.09
C SER A 646 14.54 22.37 -63.09
N ARG A 647 14.86 21.07 -63.06
CA ARG A 647 15.76 20.42 -64.04
C ARG A 647 15.20 20.42 -65.46
N SER A 648 13.87 20.37 -65.62
CA SER A 648 13.21 20.38 -66.93
C SER A 648 13.10 21.78 -67.55
N VAL A 649 12.99 22.85 -66.77
CA VAL A 649 12.87 24.23 -67.30
C VAL A 649 14.16 24.71 -67.97
N GLY A 650 15.31 24.13 -67.63
CA GLY A 650 16.56 24.33 -68.38
C GLY A 650 16.55 23.74 -69.81
N LYS A 651 15.56 22.92 -70.17
CA LYS A 651 15.40 22.33 -71.51
C LYS A 651 14.98 23.41 -72.53
N THR A 652 15.91 24.22 -72.99
CA THR A 652 15.81 24.80 -74.34
C THR A 652 15.97 23.68 -75.38
N GLN A 653 15.29 23.79 -76.52
CA GLN A 653 14.96 22.75 -77.54
C GLN A 653 16.06 21.80 -78.10
N MET A 654 17.24 21.64 -77.48
CA MET A 654 18.34 20.79 -77.99
C MET A 654 18.98 19.80 -77.00
N ASN A 655 18.60 19.77 -75.71
CA ASN A 655 19.32 18.97 -74.69
C ASN A 655 18.42 18.07 -73.82
N GLU A 656 18.74 16.78 -73.74
CA GLU A 656 18.28 15.88 -72.69
C GLU A 656 19.09 16.14 -71.41
N GLN A 657 18.79 17.25 -70.72
CA GLN A 657 19.63 17.85 -69.66
C GLN A 657 19.89 16.96 -68.42
N SER A 658 19.04 15.97 -68.15
CA SER A 658 19.24 15.01 -67.04
C SER A 658 20.49 14.15 -67.22
N SER A 659 20.92 13.90 -68.46
CA SER A 659 22.12 13.12 -68.79
C SER A 659 23.43 13.90 -68.59
N ARG A 660 23.35 15.23 -68.46
CA ARG A 660 24.48 16.16 -68.57
C ARG A 660 24.80 16.95 -67.31
N SER A 661 24.07 16.70 -66.24
CA SER A 661 24.24 17.36 -64.94
C SER A 661 24.31 16.31 -63.84
N HIS A 662 25.14 16.56 -62.82
CA HIS A 662 25.13 15.74 -61.62
C HIS A 662 24.04 16.23 -60.68
N PHE A 663 23.16 15.34 -60.25
CA PHE A 663 22.13 15.66 -59.28
C PHE A 663 22.53 15.12 -57.91
N VAL A 664 22.46 15.99 -56.90
CA VAL A 664 22.80 15.66 -55.52
C VAL A 664 21.59 15.93 -54.64
N PHE A 665 21.07 14.85 -54.05
CA PHE A 665 20.10 14.91 -52.97
C PHE A 665 20.85 14.71 -51.65
N THR A 666 20.68 15.63 -50.70
CA THR A 666 21.25 15.52 -49.36
C THR A 666 20.15 15.60 -48.32
N LEU A 667 20.09 14.61 -47.44
CA LEU A 667 19.28 14.58 -46.24
C LEU A 667 20.19 14.69 -45.02
N ARG A 668 19.96 15.72 -44.19
CA ARG A 668 20.59 15.89 -42.88
C ARG A 668 19.62 15.43 -41.80
N ILE A 669 20.10 14.58 -40.91
CA ILE A 669 19.31 13.97 -39.85
C ILE A 669 19.94 14.38 -38.52
N SER A 670 19.18 15.03 -37.66
CA SER A 670 19.59 15.37 -36.30
C SER A 670 18.63 14.71 -35.32
N GLY A 671 19.12 13.78 -34.52
CA GLY A 671 18.33 13.07 -33.51
C GLY A 671 18.74 13.48 -32.10
N VAL A 672 17.76 13.69 -31.22
CA VAL A 672 17.97 13.91 -29.78
C VAL A 672 17.11 12.91 -29.02
N ASN A 673 17.71 12.16 -28.10
CA ASN A 673 16.96 11.33 -27.16
C ASN A 673 16.78 12.10 -25.84
N GLU A 674 15.54 12.36 -25.45
CA GLU A 674 15.25 13.18 -24.26
C GLU A 674 15.51 12.44 -22.94
N GLY A 675 15.42 11.11 -22.92
CA GLY A 675 15.67 10.30 -21.73
C GLY A 675 17.16 10.09 -21.43
N THR A 676 17.99 10.02 -22.47
CA THR A 676 19.45 9.77 -22.34
C THR A 676 20.31 10.99 -22.66
N GLU A 677 19.69 12.10 -23.07
CA GLU A 677 20.35 13.32 -23.56
C GLU A 677 21.34 13.09 -24.72
N GLN A 678 21.26 11.93 -25.38
CA GLN A 678 22.12 11.57 -26.50
C GLN A 678 21.74 12.36 -27.76
N GLN A 679 22.76 12.91 -28.44
CA GLN A 679 22.58 13.56 -29.74
C GLN A 679 23.31 12.81 -30.84
N VAL A 680 22.63 12.61 -31.97
CA VAL A 680 23.18 11.99 -33.18
C VAL A 680 23.04 12.93 -34.38
N GLN A 681 24.07 13.00 -35.20
CA GLN A 681 24.02 13.73 -36.48
C GLN A 681 24.42 12.82 -37.62
N GLY A 682 23.52 12.66 -38.58
CA GLY A 682 23.68 11.82 -39.76
C GLY A 682 23.50 12.59 -41.05
N VAL A 683 24.13 12.11 -42.11
CA VAL A 683 24.01 12.69 -43.45
C VAL A 683 23.86 11.58 -44.47
N LEU A 684 22.81 11.64 -45.29
CA LEU A 684 22.60 10.75 -46.42
C LEU A 684 22.69 11.54 -47.73
N ASN A 685 23.71 11.24 -48.53
CA ASN A 685 23.89 11.79 -49.87
C ASN A 685 23.52 10.74 -50.91
N LEU A 686 22.54 11.06 -51.78
CA LEU A 686 22.08 10.21 -52.86
C LEU A 686 22.29 10.95 -54.19
N ILE A 687 23.12 10.41 -55.06
CA ILE A 687 23.72 11.17 -56.17
C ILE A 687 23.50 10.44 -57.50
N ASP A 688 22.88 11.13 -58.45
CA ASP A 688 22.73 10.67 -59.83
C ASP A 688 23.76 11.43 -60.69
N LEU A 689 24.85 10.76 -61.06
CA LEU A 689 25.93 11.38 -61.83
C LEU A 689 25.52 11.55 -63.30
N ALA A 690 26.15 12.50 -63.98
CA ALA A 690 26.06 12.66 -65.42
C ALA A 690 26.57 11.40 -66.17
N GLY A 691 26.21 11.30 -67.47
CA GLY A 691 26.66 10.23 -68.35
C GLY A 691 28.19 10.13 -68.45
N SER A 692 28.72 8.91 -68.39
CA SER A 692 30.15 8.63 -68.49
C SER A 692 30.68 8.41 -69.91
N GLU A 693 29.83 8.60 -70.93
CA GLU A 693 30.19 8.38 -72.33
C GLU A 693 31.32 9.28 -72.82
N ARG A 694 32.20 8.72 -73.66
CA ARG A 694 33.35 9.46 -74.19
C ARG A 694 32.94 10.46 -75.26
N LEU A 695 33.65 11.60 -75.28
CA LEU A 695 33.54 12.66 -76.28
C LEU A 695 33.50 12.14 -77.73
N SER A 696 34.31 11.13 -78.05
CA SER A 696 34.42 10.53 -79.39
C SER A 696 33.13 9.91 -79.92
N LYS A 697 32.21 9.47 -79.04
CA LYS A 697 30.90 8.94 -79.43
C LYS A 697 29.81 10.02 -79.52
N SER A 698 30.05 11.21 -78.97
CA SER A 698 29.02 12.25 -78.83
C SER A 698 28.75 13.07 -80.10
N GLY A 699 29.71 13.13 -81.04
CA GLY A 699 29.63 13.97 -82.23
C GLY A 699 29.47 15.48 -81.95
N ALA A 700 29.72 15.94 -80.71
CA ALA A 700 29.42 17.29 -80.27
C ALA A 700 30.40 18.35 -80.83
N THR A 701 29.86 19.49 -81.28
CA THR A 701 30.62 20.65 -81.78
C THR A 701 30.22 21.93 -81.02
N GLY A 702 31.05 22.98 -81.07
CA GLY A 702 30.72 24.29 -80.50
C GLY A 702 30.53 24.30 -78.97
N GLU A 703 29.48 24.95 -78.47
CA GLU A 703 29.18 25.00 -77.03
C GLU A 703 28.89 23.61 -76.43
N ARG A 704 28.31 22.70 -77.21
CA ARG A 704 28.05 21.30 -76.81
C ARG A 704 29.34 20.53 -76.58
N LEU A 705 30.42 20.87 -77.28
CA LEU A 705 31.74 20.31 -77.02
C LEU A 705 32.30 20.80 -75.66
N LYS A 706 32.19 22.09 -75.36
CA LYS A 706 32.61 22.66 -74.05
C LYS A 706 31.82 22.05 -72.90
N GLU A 707 30.52 21.88 -73.07
CA GLU A 707 29.64 21.20 -72.12
C GLU A 707 30.09 19.74 -71.89
N THR A 708 30.28 18.98 -72.97
CA THR A 708 30.69 17.57 -72.88
C THR A 708 32.10 17.42 -72.28
N GLN A 709 32.99 18.39 -72.51
CA GLN A 709 34.30 18.46 -71.86
C GLN A 709 34.18 18.72 -70.35
N ALA A 710 33.31 19.62 -69.92
CA ALA A 710 33.10 19.92 -68.50
C ALA A 710 32.50 18.73 -67.74
N ILE A 711 31.54 18.03 -68.34
CA ILE A 711 30.96 16.80 -67.77
C ILE A 711 32.04 15.74 -67.60
N ASN A 712 32.80 15.45 -68.66
CA ASN A 712 33.88 14.47 -68.60
C ASN A 712 35.00 14.89 -67.64
N LYS A 713 35.31 16.19 -67.53
CA LYS A 713 36.27 16.70 -66.54
C LYS A 713 35.87 16.30 -65.12
N SER A 714 34.63 16.53 -64.72
CA SER A 714 34.17 16.19 -63.37
C SER A 714 34.28 14.69 -63.04
N LEU A 715 33.97 13.81 -64.00
CA LEU A 715 34.08 12.35 -63.85
C LEU A 715 35.54 11.84 -63.92
N SER A 716 36.38 12.47 -64.76
CA SER A 716 37.83 12.21 -64.78
C SER A 716 38.48 12.61 -63.46
N CYS A 717 38.17 13.80 -62.92
CA CYS A 717 38.66 14.22 -61.61
C CYS A 717 38.19 13.28 -60.50
N LEU A 718 36.94 12.77 -60.55
CA LEU A 718 36.46 11.75 -59.62
C LEU A 718 37.29 10.47 -59.72
N SER A 719 37.66 10.07 -60.93
CA SER A 719 38.53 8.92 -61.15
C SER A 719 39.93 9.13 -60.60
N ASP A 720 40.50 10.32 -60.79
CA ASP A 720 41.82 10.70 -60.27
C ASP A 720 41.83 10.69 -58.73
N VAL A 721 40.80 11.25 -58.10
CA VAL A 721 40.63 11.24 -56.64
C VAL A 721 40.58 9.81 -56.10
N ILE A 722 39.75 8.95 -56.68
CA ILE A 722 39.64 7.55 -56.23
C ILE A 722 40.95 6.81 -56.45
N PHE A 723 41.65 7.08 -57.55
CA PHE A 723 42.95 6.46 -57.84
C PHE A 723 44.05 6.88 -56.87
N SER A 724 44.13 8.18 -56.54
CA SER A 724 45.05 8.68 -55.51
C SER A 724 44.72 8.09 -54.13
N LEU A 725 43.43 7.92 -53.80
CA LEU A 725 43.00 7.25 -52.57
C LEU A 725 43.39 5.77 -52.54
N ALA A 726 43.18 5.04 -53.63
CA ALA A 726 43.56 3.63 -53.76
C ALA A 726 45.06 3.41 -53.52
N LYS A 727 45.87 4.33 -54.05
CA LYS A 727 47.32 4.33 -53.92
C LYS A 727 47.85 4.87 -52.60
N LYS A 728 46.97 5.42 -51.75
CA LYS A 728 47.31 6.09 -50.49
C LYS A 728 48.32 7.23 -50.71
N GLU A 729 48.13 8.02 -51.77
CA GLU A 729 48.93 9.22 -52.03
C GLU A 729 48.66 10.31 -50.96
N ASP A 730 49.69 11.07 -50.57
CA ASP A 730 49.57 12.10 -49.53
C ASP A 730 48.65 13.26 -49.95
N HIS A 731 48.69 13.64 -51.23
CA HIS A 731 47.86 14.71 -51.79
C HIS A 731 46.75 14.13 -52.67
N ILE A 732 45.50 14.31 -52.23
CA ILE A 732 44.32 13.90 -52.99
C ILE A 732 43.69 15.13 -53.68
N PRO A 733 43.51 15.13 -55.01
CA PRO A 733 43.12 16.32 -55.78
C PRO A 733 41.61 16.64 -55.75
N PHE A 734 41.00 16.67 -54.56
CA PHE A 734 39.56 16.91 -54.41
C PHE A 734 39.08 18.24 -55.01
N ARG A 735 39.95 19.27 -55.05
CA ARG A 735 39.60 20.61 -55.54
C ARG A 735 39.54 20.75 -57.06
N ASN A 736 39.93 19.73 -57.83
CA ASN A 736 40.02 19.80 -59.29
C ASN A 736 38.64 19.91 -59.99
N SER A 737 37.56 19.49 -59.32
CA SER A 737 36.17 19.69 -59.75
C SER A 737 35.29 20.04 -58.54
N LYS A 738 34.20 20.79 -58.78
CA LYS A 738 33.16 21.03 -57.77
C LYS A 738 32.53 19.73 -57.26
N LEU A 739 32.38 18.72 -58.13
CA LEU A 739 31.83 17.42 -57.74
C LEU A 739 32.72 16.71 -56.73
N THR A 740 34.02 16.58 -57.03
CA THR A 740 34.98 15.93 -56.14
C THR A 740 35.17 16.70 -54.84
N TYR A 741 35.09 18.03 -54.89
CA TYR A 741 35.20 18.85 -53.70
C TYR A 741 33.95 18.70 -52.81
N LEU A 742 32.75 18.69 -53.40
CA LEU A 742 31.52 18.40 -52.67
C LEU A 742 31.56 17.02 -52.00
N LEU A 743 32.08 16.03 -52.71
CA LEU A 743 32.18 14.63 -52.28
C LEU A 743 33.38 14.32 -51.39
N GLN A 744 34.22 15.30 -51.07
CA GLN A 744 35.44 15.06 -50.31
C GLN A 744 35.17 14.33 -48.98
N PRO A 745 34.16 14.70 -48.16
CA PRO A 745 33.84 13.94 -46.95
C PRO A 745 33.26 12.55 -47.20
N CYS A 746 32.62 12.35 -48.35
CA CYS A 746 32.02 11.08 -48.71
C CYS A 746 33.10 10.06 -49.14
N LEU A 747 34.14 10.54 -49.83
CA LEU A 747 35.26 9.73 -50.32
C LEU A 747 36.44 9.72 -49.33
N GLY A 748 36.29 10.35 -48.16
CA GLY A 748 37.24 10.34 -47.06
C GLY A 748 36.88 9.31 -45.98
N GLY A 749 37.76 9.15 -44.98
CA GLY A 749 37.71 8.07 -43.97
C GLY A 749 36.48 8.02 -43.06
N ASP A 750 35.68 9.08 -43.01
CA ASP A 750 34.59 9.21 -42.05
C ASP A 750 33.19 8.88 -42.62
N SER A 751 33.10 8.30 -43.83
CA SER A 751 31.84 8.03 -44.52
C SER A 751 31.73 6.59 -45.03
N LYS A 752 30.50 6.05 -45.04
CA LYS A 752 30.16 4.78 -45.68
C LYS A 752 29.70 5.06 -47.11
N THR A 753 30.43 4.55 -48.10
CA THR A 753 30.22 4.90 -49.51
C THR A 753 29.85 3.69 -50.36
N LEU A 754 28.84 3.86 -51.21
CA LEU A 754 28.36 2.85 -52.15
C LEU A 754 28.27 3.44 -53.55
N MET A 755 28.95 2.80 -54.49
CA MET A 755 28.86 3.10 -55.91
C MET A 755 27.95 2.08 -56.60
N PHE A 756 26.94 2.57 -57.31
CA PHE A 756 26.26 1.79 -58.34
C PHE A 756 26.95 2.00 -59.69
N VAL A 757 27.34 0.91 -60.35
CA VAL A 757 27.68 0.91 -61.78
C VAL A 757 26.51 0.35 -62.58
N ASN A 758 25.85 1.23 -63.33
CA ASN A 758 24.68 0.92 -64.13
C ASN A 758 25.07 0.62 -65.58
N LEU A 759 24.61 -0.51 -66.11
CA LEU A 759 24.99 -1.01 -67.44
C LEU A 759 23.76 -1.24 -68.32
N SER A 760 23.95 -0.99 -69.62
CA SER A 760 23.02 -1.41 -70.66
C SER A 760 23.44 -2.79 -71.20
N PRO A 761 22.49 -3.74 -71.36
CA PRO A 761 22.76 -5.02 -72.02
C PRO A 761 22.86 -4.91 -73.55
N ASP A 762 22.56 -3.75 -74.13
CA ASP A 762 22.57 -3.52 -75.58
C ASP A 762 23.97 -3.64 -76.20
N SER A 763 24.05 -4.21 -77.40
CA SER A 763 25.32 -4.48 -78.08
C SER A 763 26.05 -3.21 -78.52
N SER A 764 25.34 -2.13 -78.82
CA SER A 764 25.96 -0.84 -79.15
C SER A 764 26.67 -0.20 -77.93
N SER A 765 26.26 -0.61 -76.72
CA SER A 765 26.74 -0.09 -75.44
C SER A 765 27.94 -0.85 -74.86
N VAL A 766 28.33 -2.00 -75.42
CA VAL A 766 29.43 -2.86 -74.93
C VAL A 766 30.69 -2.08 -74.54
N GLY A 767 31.17 -1.20 -75.42
CA GLY A 767 32.42 -0.47 -75.21
C GLY A 767 32.37 0.47 -74.00
N GLU A 768 31.22 1.11 -73.76
CA GLU A 768 31.02 2.01 -72.62
C GLU A 768 30.73 1.22 -71.33
N SER A 769 30.02 0.09 -71.44
CA SER A 769 29.83 -0.86 -70.33
C SER A 769 31.18 -1.39 -69.82
N LEU A 770 32.11 -1.75 -70.73
CA LEU A 770 33.47 -2.15 -70.36
C LEU A 770 34.26 -1.03 -69.67
N CYS A 771 34.13 0.21 -70.15
CA CYS A 771 34.78 1.36 -69.50
C CYS A 771 34.25 1.57 -68.08
N SER A 772 32.92 1.47 -67.91
CA SER A 772 32.25 1.63 -66.61
C SER A 772 32.66 0.53 -65.63
N LEU A 773 32.72 -0.72 -66.08
CA LEU A 773 33.17 -1.86 -65.28
C LEU A 773 34.64 -1.78 -64.86
N ARG A 774 35.53 -1.33 -65.75
CA ARG A 774 36.95 -1.11 -65.42
C ARG A 774 37.12 -0.03 -64.37
N PHE A 775 36.35 1.05 -64.47
CA PHE A 775 36.34 2.10 -63.45
C PHE A 775 35.83 1.56 -62.10
N ALA A 776 34.66 0.92 -62.11
CA ALA A 776 34.05 0.32 -60.93
C ALA A 776 34.97 -0.72 -60.24
N SER A 777 35.69 -1.52 -61.02
CA SER A 777 36.64 -2.51 -60.48
C SER A 777 37.80 -1.87 -59.71
N ARG A 778 38.24 -0.67 -60.13
CA ARG A 778 39.25 0.10 -59.38
C ARG A 778 38.67 0.71 -58.11
N VAL A 779 37.45 1.23 -58.17
CA VAL A 779 36.74 1.74 -56.98
C VAL A 779 36.58 0.63 -55.94
N ASN A 780 36.27 -0.59 -56.38
CA ASN A 780 36.09 -1.76 -55.51
C ASN A 780 37.38 -2.19 -54.78
N ALA A 781 38.55 -1.84 -55.33
CA ALA A 781 39.85 -2.16 -54.72
C ALA A 781 40.33 -1.09 -53.72
N CYS A 782 39.56 -0.02 -53.51
CA CYS A 782 39.94 1.09 -52.63
C CYS A 782 39.50 0.81 -51.18
N GLU A 783 40.45 0.83 -50.24
CA GLU A 783 40.16 0.79 -48.80
C GLU A 783 40.35 2.20 -48.20
N ILE A 784 39.28 2.81 -47.72
CA ILE A 784 39.32 4.06 -46.94
C ILE A 784 39.26 3.70 -45.44
N GLY A 785 39.83 4.53 -44.55
CA GLY A 785 39.83 4.35 -43.09
C GLY A 785 38.46 4.18 -42.41
N ILE A 786 38.46 3.93 -41.10
CA ILE A 786 37.27 3.54 -40.30
C ILE A 786 36.27 4.71 -40.16
N PRO A 787 34.99 4.54 -40.55
CA PRO A 787 33.97 5.58 -40.46
C PRO A 787 33.71 6.03 -39.02
N ARG A 788 33.75 7.35 -38.78
CA ARG A 788 33.46 7.92 -37.46
C ARG A 788 31.98 8.26 -37.31
N ARG A 789 31.38 7.83 -36.20
CA ARG A 789 30.04 8.20 -35.79
C ARG A 789 30.05 9.61 -35.17
N GLN A 790 29.14 10.49 -35.58
CA GLN A 790 29.00 11.81 -34.96
C GLN A 790 27.97 11.73 -33.83
N THR A 791 28.50 11.54 -32.62
CA THR A 791 27.73 11.58 -31.37
C THR A 791 28.32 12.62 -30.44
N ASN A 792 27.48 13.51 -29.94
CA ASN A 792 27.80 14.35 -28.79
C ASN A 792 26.91 13.90 -27.63
N MET A 793 27.54 13.64 -26.48
CA MET A 793 26.81 13.69 -25.21
C MET A 793 26.92 15.13 -24.71
N ARG A 794 25.80 15.75 -24.35
CA ARG A 794 25.90 16.93 -23.50
C ARG A 794 26.54 16.44 -22.19
N ILE A 795 27.71 16.99 -21.85
CA ILE A 795 28.32 16.74 -20.54
C ILE A 795 27.48 17.52 -19.53
N ALA A 796 26.37 16.93 -19.12
CA ALA A 796 25.80 17.10 -17.80
C ALA A 796 25.91 15.70 -17.16
N ASP A 797 26.57 15.60 -16.00
CA ASP A 797 26.88 14.36 -15.27
C ASP A 797 25.81 13.28 -15.45
N SER A 798 26.08 12.28 -16.29
CA SER A 798 25.07 11.28 -16.67
C SER A 798 25.64 9.87 -16.68
N ARG A 799 25.61 9.27 -15.49
CA ARG A 799 25.03 7.93 -15.29
C ARG A 799 23.92 7.92 -14.23
N LEU A 800 23.70 9.04 -13.53
CA LEU A 800 22.81 9.15 -12.37
C LEU A 800 21.61 10.08 -12.60
N SER A 801 21.69 11.09 -13.47
CA SER A 801 20.70 12.18 -13.53
C SER A 801 19.26 11.83 -13.95
N TRP A 802 19.01 10.75 -14.69
CA TRP A 802 17.64 10.32 -15.02
C TRP A 802 17.03 9.44 -13.92
N ILE A 803 17.87 8.62 -13.28
CA ILE A 803 17.48 7.80 -12.11
C ILE A 803 17.27 8.72 -10.91
N GLU A 804 18.16 9.68 -10.68
CA GLU A 804 18.04 10.73 -9.67
C GLU A 804 16.79 11.58 -9.92
N ARG A 805 16.49 12.04 -11.15
CA ARG A 805 15.25 12.80 -11.41
C ARG A 805 13.96 11.99 -11.17
N LYS A 806 13.97 10.68 -11.45
CA LYS A 806 12.80 9.80 -11.24
C LYS A 806 12.67 9.38 -9.77
N MET A 807 13.79 9.21 -9.07
CA MET A 807 13.83 9.03 -7.61
C MET A 807 13.46 10.33 -6.87
N GLU A 808 13.92 11.49 -7.33
CA GLU A 808 13.56 12.82 -6.83
C GLU A 808 12.07 13.09 -7.03
N SER A 809 11.47 12.68 -8.16
CA SER A 809 10.03 12.75 -8.38
C SER A 809 9.24 11.87 -7.39
N ASN A 810 9.73 10.68 -7.06
CA ASN A 810 9.11 9.80 -6.05
C ASN A 810 9.38 10.30 -4.61
N LEU A 811 10.50 11.01 -4.38
CA LEU A 811 10.78 11.69 -3.12
C LEU A 811 9.94 12.97 -2.97
N GLU A 812 9.67 13.71 -4.04
CA GLU A 812 8.85 14.94 -4.04
C GLU A 812 7.39 14.67 -3.66
N GLU A 813 6.84 13.48 -3.95
CA GLU A 813 5.55 13.05 -3.40
C GLU A 813 5.62 12.67 -1.92
N GLY A 814 6.79 12.25 -1.41
CA GLY A 814 7.07 12.01 0.02
C GLY A 814 7.33 13.28 0.83
N ILE A 815 7.72 14.39 0.20
CA ILE A 815 7.98 15.71 0.82
C ILE A 815 6.67 16.50 1.06
N LYS A 816 5.60 15.80 1.46
CA LYS A 816 4.46 16.41 2.17
C LYS A 816 4.50 16.16 3.67
N SER A 817 5.41 15.31 4.14
CA SER A 817 5.71 15.14 5.57
C SER A 817 6.85 16.08 5.99
N LYS A 818 6.60 16.97 6.96
CA LYS A 818 7.62 17.86 7.54
C LYS A 818 8.63 17.15 8.47
N VAL A 819 8.37 15.88 8.77
CA VAL A 819 9.26 14.99 9.54
C VAL A 819 9.62 13.81 8.65
N LEU A 820 10.91 13.58 8.40
CA LEU A 820 11.34 12.44 7.61
C LEU A 820 11.55 11.24 8.52
N ASN A 821 10.81 10.16 8.27
CA ASN A 821 11.08 8.88 8.89
C ASN A 821 12.24 8.23 8.14
N VAL A 822 13.29 7.91 8.87
CA VAL A 822 14.44 7.18 8.35
C VAL A 822 14.14 5.70 8.55
N ASP A 823 14.18 4.91 7.46
CA ASP A 823 13.83 3.49 7.39
C ASP A 823 15.03 2.55 7.08
N SER A 824 16.18 3.13 6.70
CA SER A 824 17.39 2.42 6.31
C SER A 824 18.67 3.20 6.63
N VAL A 825 19.82 2.51 6.65
CA VAL A 825 21.13 3.15 6.87
C VAL A 825 21.52 4.02 5.66
N GLU A 826 21.12 3.60 4.47
CA GLU A 826 21.32 4.35 3.23
C GLU A 826 20.48 5.64 3.20
N SER A 827 19.22 5.60 3.65
CA SER A 827 18.36 6.78 3.83
C SER A 827 18.94 7.75 4.87
N TRP A 828 19.47 7.22 5.98
CA TRP A 828 20.20 8.01 6.98
C TRP A 828 21.40 8.74 6.36
N ASP A 829 22.30 7.99 5.71
CA ASP A 829 23.53 8.56 5.16
C ASP A 829 23.22 9.59 4.05
N SER A 830 22.18 9.36 3.24
CA SER A 830 21.72 10.30 2.21
C SER A 830 21.21 11.61 2.82
N CYS A 831 20.23 11.54 3.72
CA CYS A 831 19.65 12.73 4.38
C CYS A 831 20.70 13.51 5.16
N PHE A 832 21.59 12.79 5.85
CA PHE A 832 22.65 13.36 6.66
C PHE A 832 23.70 14.08 5.81
N ASN A 833 24.15 13.48 4.71
CA ASN A 833 25.13 14.09 3.79
C ASN A 833 24.54 15.31 3.08
N GLN A 834 23.30 15.22 2.62
CA GLN A 834 22.59 16.33 1.98
C GLN A 834 22.45 17.52 2.94
N ALA A 835 21.92 17.31 4.14
CA ALA A 835 21.77 18.36 5.14
C ALA A 835 23.12 18.97 5.56
N THR A 836 24.17 18.14 5.66
CA THR A 836 25.53 18.62 5.98
C THR A 836 26.11 19.48 4.85
N SER A 837 25.90 19.10 3.58
CA SER A 837 26.34 19.90 2.41
C SER A 837 25.62 21.24 2.29
N GLN A 838 24.35 21.31 2.72
CA GLN A 838 23.54 22.52 2.71
C GLN A 838 23.75 23.39 3.97
N GLY A 839 24.45 22.88 4.98
CA GLY A 839 24.63 23.56 6.27
C GLY A 839 23.37 23.64 7.12
N SER A 840 22.36 22.82 6.81
CA SER A 840 21.07 22.82 7.48
C SER A 840 21.18 22.21 8.88
N PRO A 841 20.63 22.85 9.94
CA PRO A 841 20.54 22.25 11.26
C PRO A 841 19.61 21.02 11.24
N ILE A 842 19.98 19.97 11.97
CA ILE A 842 19.24 18.70 12.02
C ILE A 842 18.81 18.42 13.45
N VAL A 843 17.56 17.97 13.65
CA VAL A 843 17.04 17.45 14.92
C VAL A 843 16.55 16.03 14.69
N VAL A 844 17.11 15.08 15.43
CA VAL A 844 16.80 13.66 15.31
C VAL A 844 16.06 13.17 16.55
N HIS A 845 14.87 12.62 16.37
CA HIS A 845 14.11 11.91 17.41
C HIS A 845 14.36 10.41 17.28
N PHE A 846 15.14 9.85 18.21
CA PHE A 846 15.24 8.41 18.37
C PHE A 846 14.06 7.92 19.20
N THR A 847 13.23 7.09 18.58
CA THR A 847 11.98 6.56 19.12
C THR A 847 12.00 5.03 19.16
N ALA A 848 11.03 4.46 19.86
CA ALA A 848 10.79 3.01 19.88
C ALA A 848 9.30 2.77 20.07
N SER A 849 8.72 1.92 19.23
CA SER A 849 7.28 1.58 19.26
C SER A 849 6.78 1.06 20.62
N TRP A 850 7.63 0.38 21.39
CA TRP A 850 7.31 -0.13 22.74
C TRP A 850 7.46 0.91 23.86
N CYS A 851 7.99 2.11 23.57
CA CYS A 851 8.22 3.15 24.57
C CYS A 851 7.07 4.18 24.54
N MET A 852 6.10 4.03 25.47
CA MET A 852 4.95 4.94 25.58
C MET A 852 5.33 6.44 25.64
N PRO A 853 6.37 6.87 26.39
CA PRO A 853 6.85 8.25 26.34
C PRO A 853 7.32 8.71 24.95
N SER A 854 7.94 7.84 24.14
CA SER A 854 8.35 8.18 22.78
C SER A 854 7.16 8.30 21.84
N VAL A 855 6.18 7.39 21.95
CA VAL A 855 4.94 7.45 21.18
C VAL A 855 4.15 8.74 21.50
N ALA A 856 4.11 9.13 22.78
CA ALA A 856 3.48 10.38 23.21
C ALA A 856 4.18 11.65 22.68
N MET A 857 5.48 11.56 22.34
CA MET A 857 6.25 12.68 21.80
C MET A 857 6.10 12.88 20.29
N ASN A 858 5.64 11.88 19.53
CA ASN A 858 5.53 11.96 18.07
C ASN A 858 4.69 13.17 17.58
N PRO A 859 3.47 13.42 18.11
CA PRO A 859 2.65 14.56 17.64
C PRO A 859 3.30 15.92 17.97
N ILE A 860 4.00 15.99 19.11
CA ILE A 860 4.70 17.20 19.55
C ILE A 860 5.91 17.46 18.66
N PHE A 861 6.60 16.41 18.22
CA PHE A 861 7.75 16.51 17.32
C PHE A 861 7.32 17.02 15.93
N GLU A 862 6.17 16.57 15.43
CA GLU A 862 5.56 17.09 14.19
C GLU A 862 5.13 18.57 14.31
N GLU A 863 4.61 18.97 15.46
CA GLU A 863 4.29 20.38 15.75
C GLU A 863 5.54 21.26 15.78
N LEU A 864 6.63 20.77 16.38
CA LEU A 864 7.93 21.45 16.39
C LEU A 864 8.51 21.58 14.98
N ALA A 865 8.43 20.53 14.15
CA ALA A 865 8.84 20.58 12.76
C ALA A 865 8.06 21.64 11.94
N SER A 866 6.78 21.83 12.27
CA SER A 866 5.97 22.90 11.69
C SER A 866 6.38 24.30 12.13
N THR A 867 6.97 24.43 13.31
CA THR A 867 7.39 25.71 13.90
C THR A 867 8.76 26.18 13.38
N TYR A 868 9.65 25.26 13.01
CA TYR A 868 11.02 25.56 12.57
C TYR A 868 11.28 25.06 11.14
N PRO A 869 10.83 25.78 10.09
CA PRO A 869 10.94 25.33 8.70
C PRO A 869 12.38 25.25 8.18
N ASP A 870 13.31 25.97 8.81
CA ASP A 870 14.73 26.00 8.44
C ASP A 870 15.55 24.86 9.08
N VAL A 871 14.90 23.91 9.75
CA VAL A 871 15.52 22.80 10.48
C VAL A 871 14.99 21.48 9.92
N LEU A 872 15.88 20.53 9.68
CA LEU A 872 15.51 19.19 9.22
C LEU A 872 15.15 18.30 10.42
N PHE A 873 13.92 17.79 10.45
CA PHE A 873 13.45 16.88 11.50
C PHE A 873 13.47 15.44 10.99
N LEU A 874 14.19 14.58 11.69
CA LEU A 874 14.31 13.15 11.40
C LEU A 874 13.75 12.32 12.56
N THR A 875 13.02 11.26 12.25
CA THR A 875 12.63 10.24 13.23
C THR A 875 13.33 8.93 12.89
N VAL A 876 13.90 8.28 13.90
CA VAL A 876 14.60 7.00 13.75
C VAL A 876 14.04 6.03 14.78
N ASP A 877 13.39 4.96 14.32
CA ASP A 877 13.04 3.85 15.22
C ASP A 877 14.31 3.01 15.48
N VAL A 878 14.66 2.89 16.76
CA VAL A 878 15.87 2.18 17.19
C VAL A 878 15.78 0.67 17.00
N ASP A 879 14.57 0.11 16.91
CA ASP A 879 14.37 -1.31 16.64
C ASP A 879 14.54 -1.63 15.15
N GLU A 880 14.25 -0.67 14.28
CA GLU A 880 14.33 -0.83 12.82
C GLU A 880 15.72 -0.53 12.27
N ILE A 881 16.46 0.43 12.87
CA ILE A 881 17.76 0.88 12.35
C ILE A 881 18.87 0.93 13.41
N LYS A 882 20.00 0.29 13.09
CA LYS A 882 21.22 0.29 13.92
C LYS A 882 22.05 1.59 13.83
N VAL A 883 21.42 2.74 13.61
CA VAL A 883 22.09 4.07 13.65
C VAL A 883 22.22 4.57 15.09
N ALA A 884 21.30 4.20 15.97
CA ALA A 884 21.27 4.59 17.39
C ALA A 884 22.60 4.28 18.13
N SER A 885 23.26 3.16 17.77
CA SER A 885 24.56 2.78 18.34
C SER A 885 25.71 3.70 17.93
N ARG A 886 25.65 4.33 16.74
CA ARG A 886 26.67 5.30 16.26
C ARG A 886 26.62 6.61 17.05
N MET A 887 25.47 6.92 17.66
CA MET A 887 25.17 8.19 18.36
C MET A 887 25.10 8.03 19.90
N ASP A 888 25.61 6.90 20.42
CA ASP A 888 25.62 6.51 21.84
C ASP A 888 24.24 6.61 22.52
N VAL A 889 23.17 6.28 21.81
CA VAL A 889 21.80 6.38 22.35
C VAL A 889 21.53 5.18 23.27
N LYS A 890 21.19 5.46 24.54
CA LYS A 890 21.07 4.45 25.62
C LYS A 890 19.70 4.40 26.31
N ALA A 891 18.82 5.36 26.02
CA ALA A 891 17.49 5.48 26.62
C ALA A 891 16.53 6.18 25.64
N MET A 892 15.23 5.92 25.78
CA MET A 892 14.19 6.44 24.89
C MET A 892 13.18 7.32 25.66
N PRO A 893 12.63 8.38 25.04
CA PRO A 893 13.08 8.98 23.78
C PRO A 893 14.41 9.73 23.96
N THR A 894 15.20 9.81 22.88
CA THR A 894 16.41 10.65 22.84
C THR A 894 16.33 11.59 21.65
N PHE A 895 16.62 12.86 21.87
CA PHE A 895 16.69 13.89 20.84
C PHE A 895 18.15 14.31 20.65
N VAL A 896 18.63 14.33 19.40
CA VAL A 896 19.99 14.74 19.08
C VAL A 896 19.96 15.90 18.11
N LEU A 897 20.68 16.97 18.44
CA LEU A 897 20.77 18.18 17.64
C LEU A 897 22.14 18.21 16.95
N MET A 898 22.14 18.33 15.63
CA MET A 898 23.37 18.21 14.82
C MET A 898 23.54 19.37 13.85
N ARG A 899 24.79 19.80 13.66
CA ARG A 899 25.18 20.86 12.73
C ARG A 899 26.51 20.50 12.08
N ASN A 900 26.62 20.69 10.76
CA ASN A 900 27.85 20.46 9.98
C ASN A 900 28.48 19.08 10.26
N GLY A 901 27.66 18.04 10.38
CA GLY A 901 28.11 16.68 10.65
C GLY A 901 28.52 16.39 12.11
N ALA A 902 28.41 17.35 13.03
CA ALA A 902 28.76 17.18 14.45
C ALA A 902 27.52 17.26 15.35
N GLN A 903 27.50 16.43 16.41
CA GLN A 903 26.50 16.52 17.48
C GLN A 903 26.79 17.77 18.33
N VAL A 904 25.82 18.67 18.41
CA VAL A 904 25.90 19.91 19.19
C VAL A 904 25.25 19.74 20.55
N ASP A 905 24.15 19.00 20.62
CA ASP A 905 23.43 18.76 21.87
C ASP A 905 22.68 17.42 21.85
N LYS A 906 22.36 16.90 23.04
CA LYS A 906 21.61 15.66 23.22
C LYS A 906 20.75 15.72 24.46
N LEU A 907 19.49 15.37 24.30
CA LEU A 907 18.49 15.33 25.36
C LEU A 907 17.89 13.94 25.48
N VAL A 908 17.74 13.46 26.71
CA VAL A 908 17.11 12.18 27.02
C VAL A 908 15.85 12.45 27.85
N GLY A 909 14.72 11.89 27.43
CA GLY A 909 13.43 12.02 28.12
C GLY A 909 12.38 12.78 27.31
N ALA A 910 11.13 12.67 27.77
CA ALA A 910 9.93 13.16 27.09
C ALA A 910 9.39 14.45 27.73
N ASN A 911 10.21 15.52 27.80
CA ASN A 911 9.79 16.83 28.31
C ASN A 911 9.66 17.85 27.16
N PRO A 912 8.43 18.13 26.67
CA PRO A 912 8.18 19.01 25.53
C PRO A 912 8.79 20.41 25.67
N ASP A 913 8.66 21.03 26.85
CA ASP A 913 9.12 22.40 27.11
C ASP A 913 10.65 22.48 27.06
N GLU A 914 11.32 21.43 27.54
CA GLU A 914 12.78 21.35 27.52
C GLU A 914 13.34 21.12 26.12
N ILE A 915 12.67 20.27 25.32
CA ILE A 915 13.01 20.03 23.91
C ILE A 915 12.87 21.33 23.11
N LYS A 916 11.73 22.02 23.26
CA LYS A 916 11.48 23.28 22.57
C LYS A 916 12.53 24.33 22.92
N LYS A 917 12.84 24.49 24.21
CA LYS A 917 13.88 25.43 24.69
C LYS A 917 15.27 25.12 24.13
N ARG A 918 15.62 23.84 24.00
CA ARG A 918 16.90 23.39 23.41
C ARG A 918 16.96 23.69 21.91
N ILE A 919 15.88 23.43 21.17
CA ILE A 919 15.77 23.76 19.75
C ILE A 919 15.83 25.29 19.55
N ASP A 920 15.14 26.07 20.38
CA ASP A 920 15.21 27.54 20.36
C ASP A 920 16.63 28.06 20.54
N SER A 921 17.34 27.58 21.57
CA SER A 921 18.75 27.94 21.81
C SER A 921 19.66 27.50 20.66
N PHE A 922 19.39 26.34 20.09
CA PHE A 922 20.15 25.80 18.97
C PHE A 922 19.96 26.64 17.70
N VAL A 923 18.72 27.01 17.36
CA VAL A 923 18.40 27.86 16.22
C VAL A 923 18.89 29.30 16.43
N GLN A 924 18.79 29.86 17.64
CA GLN A 924 19.30 31.20 17.96
C GLN A 924 20.83 31.28 17.90
N SER A 925 21.55 30.24 18.33
CA SER A 925 23.01 30.18 18.20
C SER A 925 23.51 30.24 16.75
N SER A 926 22.65 29.89 15.78
CA SER A 926 22.94 29.94 14.34
C SER A 926 22.81 31.35 13.75
N ARG A 927 22.04 32.25 14.37
CA ARG A 927 21.85 33.63 13.88
C ARG A 927 22.95 34.60 14.30
N VAL A 928 23.85 34.20 15.21
CA VAL A 928 24.92 35.07 15.75
C VAL A 928 26.22 35.00 14.92
N TYR A 929 26.33 34.10 13.94
CA TYR A 929 27.52 33.94 13.09
C TYR A 929 27.38 34.49 11.65
N VAL A 930 26.28 35.19 11.37
CA VAL A 930 26.07 35.92 10.10
C VAL A 930 25.74 37.38 10.43
N ALA A 931 26.76 38.10 10.90
CA ALA A 931 26.80 39.57 10.93
C ALA A 931 28.22 40.03 10.62
#